data_AF-D7VMQ3-F1
#
_entry.id   AF-D7VMQ3-F1
#
_cell.length_a   1.000
_cell.length_b   1.000
_cell.length_c   1.000
_cell.angle_alpha   90.00
_cell.angle_beta   90.00
_cell.angle_gamma   90.00
#
_symmetry.space_group_name_H-M   'P 1'
#
loop_
_entity.id
_entity.type
_entity.pdbx_description
1 polymer ?
#
loop_
_entity_poly.entity_id
_entity_poly.type
_entity_poly.pdbx_seq_one_letter_code
_entity_poly.pdbx_strand_id
1 'polypeptide(L)'
;MMKRLFFYIQAILLLQVPSAFAQKATSEQMALTVIDKMFKDETFVNEKKGPKWTYDLGVTLEGMTEVWRNTGDGVYFNYIQNWMDQYVDNEGNIRNYKLADHNIDNVKNGRTLLMLYKVTRKEKYLKAASILFDQLKEHPRTKQGGFWHKKIYPYQMWLDGLYMGQPFYTEYAALMNKPEVFNDVADQFGFMEQNARDPKTGLLYHGWDESRQEKWSDPQTGLSPHVWARGMGWYTMALVDVLDYFPANHPRRPELLAILNRTAKAIVDFQDKKSGVWYDVLNVNRKENYFESSASSMFVYGLAKSVRKGYISESYLPVVRKGYQGLLKEFVTTAGPDRVDLNKTVAVSGLGGSKNYRDGSFEYYMSEPVISNDPKGVGPFMLAALELEWINAPKKGKGKVVTLDNYYNNEYKVEPSGLKEPYHYLWNGEDNNGFSFMGRIFNRTGAATNTLRTAPDAQQLKGSNIYIIVDPDTEKETENPHFMNEKEASAIEKWVKAGGVLVLLLNDSGNCEIAKFNTLSKKFGITFNEDSRNRVQGKNFEQGAILIPKSNPIFKTTSKIYIKEISTLQITKPAVANLTDQGDIIIATAKYGKGTVFAVGDPWFYNEYIDGRKLPAGYQNWNATNDLVNWLISQSK
;
A
#
# COMPACT_ATOMS: atom_id res chain seq x y z
N MET A 1 71.02 10.82 -28.91
CA MET A 1 71.05 9.61 -28.07
C MET A 1 70.26 9.92 -26.80
N MET A 2 69.23 9.10 -26.56
CA MET A 2 68.20 9.25 -25.52
C MET A 2 68.67 8.78 -24.14
N LYS A 3 67.90 9.21 -23.11
CA LYS A 3 67.62 8.56 -21.80
C LYS A 3 68.68 8.78 -20.70
N ARG A 4 68.36 9.15 -19.45
CA ARG A 4 67.11 9.08 -18.65
C ARG A 4 67.05 10.23 -17.63
N LEU A 5 65.86 10.82 -17.45
CA LEU A 5 65.48 11.61 -16.28
C LEU A 5 64.31 10.87 -15.61
N PHE A 6 64.48 10.47 -14.35
CA PHE A 6 63.44 9.79 -13.57
C PHE A 6 62.55 10.83 -12.88
N PHE A 7 61.26 10.84 -13.21
CA PHE A 7 60.22 11.53 -12.45
C PHE A 7 59.73 10.64 -11.30
N TYR A 8 59.73 11.18 -10.08
CA TYR A 8 58.99 10.61 -8.96
C TYR A 8 57.51 10.99 -9.09
N ILE A 9 56.66 10.02 -9.42
CA ILE A 9 55.20 10.14 -9.28
C ILE A 9 54.85 9.65 -7.88
N GLN A 10 54.45 10.55 -6.98
CA GLN A 10 53.76 10.18 -5.75
C GLN A 10 52.34 9.74 -6.12
N ALA A 11 52.09 8.44 -6.08
CA ALA A 11 50.74 7.89 -6.15
C ALA A 11 50.00 8.22 -4.86
N ILE A 12 49.05 9.16 -4.94
CA ILE A 12 48.03 9.35 -3.91
C ILE A 12 47.10 8.13 -4.00
N LEU A 13 47.25 7.18 -3.06
CA LEU A 13 46.25 6.15 -2.82
C LEU A 13 44.99 6.83 -2.26
N LEU A 14 44.03 7.11 -3.14
CA LEU A 14 42.64 7.34 -2.74
C LEU A 14 42.12 6.03 -2.13
N LEU A 15 42.19 5.92 -0.80
CA LEU A 15 41.40 4.95 -0.05
C LEU A 15 39.92 5.30 -0.29
N GLN A 16 39.32 4.67 -1.30
CA GLN A 16 37.87 4.57 -1.39
C GLN A 16 37.42 3.72 -0.21
N VAL A 17 37.04 4.38 0.89
CA VAL A 17 36.22 3.76 1.92
C VAL A 17 34.93 3.35 1.20
N PRO A 18 34.59 2.05 1.12
CA PRO A 18 33.29 1.69 0.63
C PRO A 18 32.29 2.31 1.59
N SER A 19 31.55 3.31 1.13
CA SER A 19 30.31 3.70 1.76
C SER A 19 29.50 2.43 1.88
N ALA A 20 29.39 1.89 3.09
CA ALA A 20 28.50 0.77 3.36
C ALA A 20 27.08 1.30 3.13
N PHE A 21 26.60 1.22 1.89
CA PHE A 21 25.20 1.43 1.60
C PHE A 21 24.45 0.44 2.47
N ALA A 22 23.54 0.94 3.30
CA ALA A 22 22.68 0.07 4.10
C ALA A 22 21.97 -0.89 3.15
N GLN A 23 22.06 -2.19 3.43
CA GLN A 23 21.38 -3.21 2.65
C GLN A 23 19.89 -2.87 2.54
N LYS A 24 19.31 -3.00 1.35
CA LYS A 24 17.89 -2.73 1.12
C LYS A 24 17.01 -3.62 1.99
N ALA A 25 15.79 -3.17 2.29
CA ALA A 25 14.83 -3.97 3.04
C ALA A 25 14.52 -5.29 2.30
N THR A 26 14.15 -6.37 3.01
CA THR A 26 13.95 -7.69 2.39
C THR A 26 12.86 -7.67 1.32
N SER A 27 11.80 -6.87 1.52
CA SER A 27 10.76 -6.65 0.53
C SER A 27 11.29 -6.04 -0.77
N GLU A 28 12.15 -5.03 -0.67
CA GLU A 28 12.83 -4.42 -1.81
C GLU A 28 13.81 -5.39 -2.48
N GLN A 29 14.56 -6.19 -1.71
CA GLN A 29 15.47 -7.19 -2.29
C GLN A 29 14.72 -8.20 -3.16
N MET A 30 13.54 -8.64 -2.72
CA MET A 30 12.68 -9.52 -3.51
C MET A 30 12.08 -8.79 -4.71
N ALA A 31 11.58 -7.56 -4.54
CA ALA A 31 11.03 -6.77 -5.64
C ALA A 31 12.04 -6.55 -6.77
N LEU A 32 13.31 -6.34 -6.41
CA LEU A 32 14.35 -6.22 -7.40
C LEU A 32 14.71 -7.56 -8.06
N THR A 33 14.60 -8.70 -7.35
CA THR A 33 14.68 -10.04 -7.97
C THR A 33 13.56 -10.25 -8.99
N VAL A 34 12.33 -9.79 -8.69
CA VAL A 34 11.20 -9.83 -9.63
C VAL A 34 11.54 -9.09 -10.92
N ILE A 35 12.02 -7.85 -10.81
CA ILE A 35 12.42 -7.02 -11.95
C ILE A 35 13.51 -7.72 -12.78
N ASP A 36 14.51 -8.29 -12.11
CA ASP A 36 15.71 -8.80 -12.77
C ASP A 36 15.54 -10.22 -13.32
N LYS A 37 14.62 -11.04 -12.80
CA LYS A 37 14.58 -12.47 -13.13
C LYS A 37 13.22 -13.01 -13.58
N MET A 38 12.11 -12.40 -13.17
CA MET A 38 10.78 -12.99 -13.36
C MET A 38 10.07 -12.52 -14.63
N PHE A 39 9.12 -13.32 -15.09
CA PHE A 39 8.26 -13.04 -16.26
C PHE A 39 9.04 -12.85 -17.58
N LYS A 40 10.16 -13.58 -17.73
CA LYS A 40 11.03 -13.54 -18.92
C LYS A 40 10.82 -14.71 -19.88
N ASP A 41 9.95 -15.66 -19.55
CA ASP A 41 9.64 -16.81 -20.40
C ASP A 41 8.58 -16.49 -21.47
N GLU A 42 8.42 -17.41 -22.44
CA GLU A 42 7.55 -17.24 -23.60
C GLU A 42 6.06 -17.01 -23.25
N THR A 43 5.62 -17.31 -22.02
CA THR A 43 4.27 -16.99 -21.56
C THR A 43 4.02 -15.49 -21.50
N PHE A 44 5.07 -14.70 -21.30
CA PHE A 44 4.99 -13.26 -21.07
C PHE A 44 5.67 -12.44 -22.18
N VAL A 45 6.79 -12.89 -22.73
CA VAL A 45 7.58 -12.10 -23.71
C VAL A 45 7.30 -12.46 -25.18
N ASN A 46 6.27 -13.26 -25.48
CA ASN A 46 5.96 -13.64 -26.86
C ASN A 46 5.41 -12.46 -27.66
N GLU A 47 6.22 -11.88 -28.54
CA GLU A 47 5.83 -10.70 -29.34
C GLU A 47 4.59 -10.93 -30.22
N LYS A 48 4.41 -12.15 -30.75
CA LYS A 48 3.28 -12.48 -31.65
C LYS A 48 1.96 -12.61 -30.89
N LYS A 49 1.95 -13.37 -29.79
CA LYS A 49 0.73 -13.65 -29.01
C LYS A 49 0.47 -12.60 -27.92
N GLY A 50 1.50 -11.87 -27.53
CA GLY A 50 1.52 -11.00 -26.37
C GLY A 50 1.54 -11.78 -25.06
N PRO A 51 1.63 -11.06 -23.94
CA PRO A 51 1.67 -11.69 -22.62
C PRO A 51 0.34 -12.37 -22.29
N LYS A 52 0.40 -13.47 -21.55
CA LYS A 52 -0.79 -14.20 -21.09
C LYS A 52 -1.38 -13.53 -19.85
N TRP A 53 -2.68 -13.22 -19.91
CA TRP A 53 -3.43 -12.72 -18.75
C TRP A 53 -3.54 -13.81 -17.68
N THR A 54 -2.80 -13.66 -16.58
CA THR A 54 -2.74 -14.64 -15.49
C THR A 54 -2.74 -13.95 -14.13
N TYR A 55 -3.35 -14.57 -13.14
CA TYR A 55 -3.46 -14.04 -11.77
C TYR A 55 -2.10 -13.98 -11.05
N ASP A 56 -1.20 -14.92 -11.37
CA ASP A 56 0.16 -15.01 -10.86
C ASP A 56 0.92 -13.70 -10.99
N LEU A 57 0.76 -13.00 -12.12
CA LEU A 57 1.33 -11.67 -12.32
C LEU A 57 0.70 -10.66 -11.36
N GLY A 58 -0.63 -10.61 -11.25
CA GLY A 58 -1.33 -9.68 -10.35
C GLY A 58 -0.95 -9.86 -8.89
N VAL A 59 -0.78 -11.10 -8.43
CA VAL A 59 -0.27 -11.42 -7.08
C VAL A 59 1.10 -10.78 -6.84
N THR A 60 2.03 -10.92 -7.79
CA THR A 60 3.37 -10.31 -7.66
C THR A 60 3.31 -8.79 -7.73
N LEU A 61 2.51 -8.23 -8.65
CA LEU A 61 2.38 -6.78 -8.82
C LEU A 61 1.74 -6.09 -7.61
N GLU A 62 0.92 -6.80 -6.85
CA GLU A 62 0.36 -6.32 -5.58
C GLU A 62 1.45 -6.17 -4.51
N GLY A 63 2.36 -7.14 -4.41
CA GLY A 63 3.56 -7.00 -3.56
C GLY A 63 4.43 -5.82 -4.01
N MET A 64 4.67 -5.67 -5.31
CA MET A 64 5.40 -4.52 -5.88
C MET A 64 4.72 -3.17 -5.57
N THR A 65 3.39 -3.14 -5.58
CA THR A 65 2.59 -1.94 -5.25
C THR A 65 2.86 -1.50 -3.82
N GLU A 66 2.89 -2.44 -2.87
CA GLU A 66 3.14 -2.12 -1.47
C GLU A 66 4.61 -1.76 -1.20
N VAL A 67 5.57 -2.31 -1.97
CA VAL A 67 6.97 -1.86 -1.97
C VAL A 67 7.06 -0.41 -2.45
N TRP A 68 6.42 -0.07 -3.57
CA TRP A 68 6.37 1.31 -4.09
C TRP A 68 5.79 2.27 -3.04
N ARG A 69 4.62 1.95 -2.47
CA ARG A 69 3.98 2.78 -1.44
C ARG A 69 4.84 2.96 -0.18
N ASN A 70 5.74 2.02 0.13
CA ASN A 70 6.64 2.10 1.28
C ASN A 70 7.98 2.81 1.02
N THR A 71 8.33 3.04 -0.24
CA THR A 71 9.64 3.56 -0.64
C THR A 71 9.56 4.87 -1.41
N GLY A 72 8.42 5.17 -2.04
CA GLY A 72 8.31 6.29 -2.98
C GLY A 72 9.21 6.11 -4.22
N ASP A 73 9.70 4.91 -4.51
CA ASP A 73 10.61 4.66 -5.61
C ASP A 73 9.83 4.33 -6.90
N GLY A 74 9.88 5.25 -7.86
CA GLY A 74 9.16 5.16 -9.12
C GLY A 74 9.57 3.97 -9.99
N VAL A 75 10.72 3.33 -9.75
CA VAL A 75 11.12 2.09 -10.45
C VAL A 75 10.06 1.01 -10.30
N TYR A 76 9.52 0.83 -9.09
CA TYR A 76 8.51 -0.19 -8.82
C TYR A 76 7.17 0.17 -9.47
N PHE A 77 6.75 1.43 -9.41
CA PHE A 77 5.53 1.89 -10.09
C PHE A 77 5.61 1.70 -11.60
N ASN A 78 6.72 2.12 -12.21
CA ASN A 78 6.93 2.00 -13.65
C ASN A 78 6.91 0.52 -14.09
N TYR A 79 7.50 -0.38 -13.31
CA TYR A 79 7.40 -1.82 -13.57
C TYR A 79 5.95 -2.31 -13.61
N ILE A 80 5.12 -1.90 -12.63
CA ILE A 80 3.70 -2.27 -12.57
C ILE A 80 2.93 -1.71 -13.77
N GLN A 81 3.10 -0.42 -14.07
CA GLN A 81 2.42 0.24 -15.18
C GLN A 81 2.82 -0.38 -16.53
N ASN A 82 4.11 -0.62 -16.75
CA ASN A 82 4.62 -1.21 -17.99
C ASN A 82 4.03 -2.61 -18.26
N TRP A 83 3.79 -3.41 -17.22
CA TRP A 83 3.11 -4.70 -17.39
C TRP A 83 1.65 -4.51 -17.79
N MET A 84 0.90 -3.67 -17.09
CA MET A 84 -0.53 -3.47 -17.39
C MET A 84 -0.77 -2.79 -18.73
N ASP A 85 0.12 -1.89 -19.17
CA ASP A 85 0.03 -1.22 -20.45
C ASP A 85 0.22 -2.16 -21.65
N GLN A 86 0.81 -3.35 -21.46
CA GLN A 86 0.88 -4.39 -22.50
C GLN A 86 -0.44 -5.16 -22.68
N TYR A 87 -1.32 -5.11 -21.68
CA TYR A 87 -2.63 -5.76 -21.73
C TYR A 87 -3.74 -4.78 -22.08
N VAL A 88 -3.66 -3.52 -21.63
CA VAL A 88 -4.74 -2.54 -21.69
C VAL A 88 -4.46 -1.47 -22.74
N ASP A 89 -5.24 -1.51 -23.82
CA ASP A 89 -5.21 -0.48 -24.88
C ASP A 89 -5.85 0.85 -24.42
N ASN A 90 -5.88 1.85 -25.30
CA ASN A 90 -6.38 3.19 -24.95
C ASN A 90 -7.91 3.20 -24.74
N GLU A 91 -8.61 2.25 -25.36
CA GLU A 91 -10.05 2.07 -25.26
C GLU A 91 -10.45 1.34 -23.97
N GLY A 92 -9.50 0.64 -23.32
CA GLY A 92 -9.69 -0.12 -22.10
C GLY A 92 -9.98 -1.61 -22.32
N ASN A 93 -9.76 -2.13 -23.54
CA ASN A 93 -9.88 -3.57 -23.80
C ASN A 93 -8.68 -4.31 -23.19
N ILE A 94 -8.93 -5.54 -22.74
CA ILE A 94 -7.90 -6.39 -22.13
C ILE A 94 -7.47 -7.47 -23.13
N ARG A 95 -6.22 -7.39 -23.60
CA ARG A 95 -5.62 -8.41 -24.46
C ARG A 95 -5.59 -9.77 -23.76
N ASN A 96 -5.91 -10.83 -24.50
CA ASN A 96 -5.86 -12.23 -24.03
C ASN A 96 -6.78 -12.54 -22.84
N TYR A 97 -7.78 -11.69 -22.57
CA TYR A 97 -8.85 -11.95 -21.62
C TYR A 97 -10.17 -12.25 -22.34
N LYS A 98 -10.99 -13.15 -21.78
CA LYS A 98 -12.30 -13.51 -22.30
C LYS A 98 -13.30 -13.62 -21.16
N LEU A 99 -14.30 -12.73 -21.13
CA LEU A 99 -15.37 -12.74 -20.13
C LEU A 99 -16.13 -14.08 -20.15
N ALA A 100 -16.40 -14.63 -21.33
CA ALA A 100 -17.17 -15.86 -21.52
C ALA A 100 -16.54 -17.12 -20.88
N ASP A 101 -15.26 -17.07 -20.50
CA ASP A 101 -14.59 -18.14 -19.75
C ASP A 101 -15.11 -18.23 -18.31
N HIS A 102 -15.69 -17.14 -17.77
CA HIS A 102 -16.05 -16.93 -16.37
C HIS A 102 -15.07 -17.62 -15.43
N ASN A 103 -13.79 -17.27 -15.59
CA ASN A 103 -12.71 -17.78 -14.77
C ASN A 103 -12.40 -16.75 -13.68
N ILE A 104 -12.63 -17.10 -12.41
CA ILE A 104 -12.43 -16.16 -11.31
C ILE A 104 -10.97 -15.71 -11.19
N ASP A 105 -10.01 -16.54 -11.59
CA ASP A 105 -8.58 -16.20 -11.60
C ASP A 105 -8.29 -14.97 -12.47
N ASN A 106 -9.04 -14.80 -13.56
CA ASN A 106 -8.83 -13.67 -14.47
C ASN A 106 -9.19 -12.31 -13.83
N VAL A 107 -9.88 -12.31 -12.70
CA VAL A 107 -10.32 -11.09 -12.00
C VAL A 107 -9.19 -10.47 -11.15
N LYS A 108 -8.25 -11.29 -10.68
CA LYS A 108 -7.24 -10.88 -9.68
C LYS A 108 -6.45 -9.63 -10.08
N ASN A 109 -6.08 -9.51 -11.35
CA ASN A 109 -5.32 -8.39 -11.90
C ASN A 109 -6.11 -7.06 -11.86
N GLY A 110 -7.43 -7.11 -11.65
CA GLY A 110 -8.28 -5.93 -11.54
C GLY A 110 -7.87 -4.98 -10.41
N ARG A 111 -7.28 -5.48 -9.32
CA ARG A 111 -6.74 -4.61 -8.26
C ARG A 111 -5.61 -3.71 -8.75
N THR A 112 -4.74 -4.25 -9.60
CA THR A 112 -3.67 -3.47 -10.22
C THR A 112 -4.23 -2.39 -11.14
N LEU A 113 -5.31 -2.69 -11.88
CA LEU A 113 -6.01 -1.71 -12.71
C LEU A 113 -6.63 -0.58 -11.85
N LEU A 114 -7.28 -0.93 -10.74
CA LEU A 114 -7.85 0.05 -9.81
C LEU A 114 -6.77 0.92 -9.17
N MET A 115 -5.63 0.34 -8.77
CA MET A 115 -4.49 1.09 -8.26
C MET A 115 -3.98 2.09 -9.31
N LEU A 116 -3.73 1.63 -10.55
CA LEU A 116 -3.26 2.50 -11.62
C LEU A 116 -4.27 3.61 -11.94
N TYR A 117 -5.58 3.31 -11.91
CA TYR A 117 -6.61 4.32 -12.06
C TYR A 117 -6.56 5.36 -10.94
N LYS A 118 -6.59 4.94 -9.67
CA LYS A 118 -6.58 5.85 -8.51
C LYS A 118 -5.36 6.78 -8.50
N VAL A 119 -4.21 6.29 -8.96
CA VAL A 119 -2.94 7.04 -8.98
C VAL A 119 -2.81 7.93 -10.21
N THR A 120 -3.17 7.44 -11.40
CA THR A 120 -2.91 8.14 -12.67
C THR A 120 -4.12 8.86 -13.24
N ARG A 121 -5.32 8.52 -12.76
CA ARG A 121 -6.63 8.94 -13.30
C ARG A 121 -6.80 8.65 -14.80
N LYS A 122 -6.04 7.70 -15.36
CA LYS A 122 -6.20 7.27 -16.76
C LYS A 122 -7.41 6.35 -16.89
N GLU A 123 -8.45 6.84 -17.56
CA GLU A 123 -9.74 6.15 -17.76
C GLU A 123 -9.65 4.74 -18.36
N LYS A 124 -8.64 4.46 -19.19
CA LYS A 124 -8.43 3.12 -19.77
C LYS A 124 -8.36 2.01 -18.71
N TYR A 125 -7.76 2.29 -17.55
CA TYR A 125 -7.65 1.30 -16.47
C TYR A 125 -9.00 1.07 -15.77
N LEU A 126 -9.82 2.10 -15.58
CA LEU A 126 -11.15 1.97 -15.00
C LEU A 126 -12.10 1.24 -15.95
N LYS A 127 -12.03 1.50 -17.25
CA LYS A 127 -12.77 0.76 -18.27
C LYS A 127 -12.40 -0.72 -18.25
N ALA A 128 -11.11 -1.04 -18.24
CA ALA A 128 -10.63 -2.42 -18.12
C ALA A 128 -11.09 -3.08 -16.81
N ALA A 129 -11.00 -2.38 -15.67
CA ALA A 129 -11.53 -2.88 -14.40
C ALA A 129 -13.04 -3.14 -14.47
N SER A 130 -13.81 -2.28 -15.14
CA SER A 130 -15.26 -2.45 -15.30
C SER A 130 -15.62 -3.71 -16.10
N ILE A 131 -14.82 -4.10 -17.09
CA ILE A 131 -15.01 -5.37 -17.82
C ILE A 131 -14.86 -6.59 -16.88
N LEU A 132 -13.93 -6.53 -15.92
CA LEU A 132 -13.76 -7.59 -14.92
C LEU A 132 -14.91 -7.61 -13.91
N PHE A 133 -15.43 -6.44 -13.53
CA PHE A 133 -16.63 -6.33 -12.71
C PHE A 133 -17.87 -6.88 -13.44
N ASP A 134 -17.98 -6.65 -14.75
CA ASP A 134 -19.06 -7.19 -15.57
C ASP A 134 -19.05 -8.73 -15.58
N GLN A 135 -17.87 -9.36 -15.62
CA GLN A 135 -17.76 -10.80 -15.44
C GLN A 135 -18.39 -11.25 -14.12
N LEU A 136 -18.13 -10.57 -13.01
CA LEU A 136 -18.65 -10.94 -11.68
C LEU A 136 -20.18 -10.82 -11.57
N LYS A 137 -20.80 -9.87 -12.28
CA LYS A 137 -22.27 -9.77 -12.37
C LYS A 137 -22.88 -10.99 -13.04
N GLU A 138 -22.25 -11.48 -14.10
CA GLU A 138 -22.73 -12.61 -14.92
C GLU A 138 -22.10 -13.95 -14.52
N HIS A 139 -21.26 -13.96 -13.48
CA HIS A 139 -20.49 -15.12 -13.09
C HIS A 139 -21.43 -16.22 -12.57
N PRO A 140 -21.30 -17.48 -13.04
CA PRO A 140 -22.19 -18.54 -12.62
C PRO A 140 -21.97 -18.86 -11.13
N ARG A 141 -23.05 -19.25 -10.45
CA ARG A 141 -23.10 -19.41 -9.00
C ARG A 141 -23.66 -20.77 -8.60
N THR A 142 -23.25 -21.26 -7.43
CA THR A 142 -23.91 -22.36 -6.72
C THR A 142 -25.36 -21.98 -6.40
N LYS A 143 -26.19 -22.94 -6.00
CA LYS A 143 -27.56 -22.67 -5.55
C LYS A 143 -27.59 -21.77 -4.32
N GLN A 144 -26.58 -21.84 -3.46
CA GLN A 144 -26.41 -20.92 -2.34
C GLN A 144 -26.01 -19.49 -2.76
N GLY A 145 -25.50 -19.29 -3.99
CA GLY A 145 -25.08 -17.99 -4.51
C GLY A 145 -23.57 -17.78 -4.55
N GLY A 146 -22.77 -18.79 -4.20
CA GLY A 146 -21.32 -18.74 -4.24
C GLY A 146 -20.76 -18.79 -5.67
N PHE A 147 -19.76 -17.98 -5.99
CA PHE A 147 -19.17 -17.99 -7.34
C PHE A 147 -18.54 -19.34 -7.66
N TRP A 148 -18.87 -19.89 -8.83
CA TRP A 148 -18.10 -21.02 -9.37
C TRP A 148 -16.66 -20.60 -9.57
N HIS A 149 -15.72 -21.50 -9.29
CA HIS A 149 -14.32 -21.20 -9.50
C HIS A 149 -14.05 -20.87 -10.97
N LYS A 150 -14.60 -21.68 -11.90
CA LYS A 150 -14.59 -21.41 -13.34
C LYS A 150 -15.85 -21.96 -13.99
N LYS A 151 -16.24 -21.47 -15.17
CA LYS A 151 -17.33 -22.08 -15.97
C LYS A 151 -17.13 -23.58 -16.20
N ILE A 152 -15.88 -24.02 -16.35
CA ILE A 152 -15.51 -25.43 -16.53
C ILE A 152 -15.53 -26.26 -15.24
N TYR A 153 -15.73 -25.64 -14.07
CA TYR A 153 -15.84 -26.28 -12.76
C TYR A 153 -17.22 -25.94 -12.16
N PRO A 154 -18.31 -26.48 -12.73
CA PRO A 154 -19.65 -26.14 -12.33
C PRO A 154 -19.92 -26.53 -10.88
N TYR A 155 -20.64 -25.68 -10.14
CA TYR A 155 -21.03 -25.84 -8.73
C TYR A 155 -19.87 -25.92 -7.72
N GLN A 156 -18.64 -25.64 -8.16
CA GLN A 156 -17.46 -25.74 -7.31
C GLN A 156 -17.00 -24.38 -6.81
N MET A 157 -16.87 -24.24 -5.49
CA MET A 157 -16.15 -23.12 -4.86
C MET A 157 -14.81 -23.60 -4.33
N TRP A 158 -13.73 -22.91 -4.66
CA TRP A 158 -12.39 -23.17 -4.13
C TRP A 158 -11.92 -21.96 -3.33
N LEU A 159 -11.15 -22.20 -2.27
CA LEU A 159 -10.64 -21.13 -1.40
C LEU A 159 -9.85 -20.06 -2.19
N ASP A 160 -9.12 -20.48 -3.22
CA ASP A 160 -8.38 -19.63 -4.16
C ASP A 160 -9.26 -18.53 -4.74
N GLY A 161 -10.48 -18.88 -5.17
CA GLY A 161 -11.42 -17.97 -5.82
C GLY A 161 -11.82 -16.78 -4.93
N LEU A 162 -11.72 -16.94 -3.61
CA LEU A 162 -12.01 -15.85 -2.68
C LEU A 162 -10.97 -14.74 -2.80
N TYR A 163 -9.69 -15.09 -2.95
CA TYR A 163 -8.64 -14.08 -3.16
C TYR A 163 -8.65 -13.50 -4.56
N MET A 164 -8.99 -14.31 -5.56
CA MET A 164 -9.00 -13.83 -6.95
C MET A 164 -10.14 -12.84 -7.21
N GLY A 165 -11.31 -13.04 -6.59
CA GLY A 165 -12.50 -12.22 -6.79
C GLY A 165 -12.77 -11.16 -5.72
N GLN A 166 -12.81 -11.55 -4.43
CA GLN A 166 -13.45 -10.72 -3.39
C GLN A 166 -12.71 -9.40 -3.10
N PRO A 167 -11.37 -9.36 -3.00
CA PRO A 167 -10.63 -8.11 -2.83
C PRO A 167 -10.90 -7.09 -3.95
N PHE A 168 -10.89 -7.53 -5.22
CA PHE A 168 -11.23 -6.68 -6.35
C PHE A 168 -12.70 -6.23 -6.30
N TYR A 169 -13.62 -7.16 -6.04
CA TYR A 169 -15.05 -6.88 -6.02
C TYR A 169 -15.40 -5.81 -4.97
N THR A 170 -14.80 -5.93 -3.78
CA THR A 170 -14.97 -4.99 -2.67
C THR A 170 -14.35 -3.62 -2.98
N GLU A 171 -13.13 -3.59 -3.54
CA GLU A 171 -12.44 -2.35 -3.90
C GLU A 171 -13.16 -1.58 -5.01
N TYR A 172 -13.64 -2.28 -6.04
CA TYR A 172 -14.44 -1.69 -7.11
C TYR A 172 -15.77 -1.15 -6.58
N ALA A 173 -16.44 -1.90 -5.69
CA ALA A 173 -17.70 -1.47 -5.09
C ALA A 173 -17.55 -0.21 -4.24
N ALA A 174 -16.46 -0.09 -3.48
CA ALA A 174 -16.16 1.13 -2.74
C ALA A 174 -15.93 2.32 -3.68
N LEU A 175 -15.14 2.15 -4.74
CA LEU A 175 -14.85 3.22 -5.71
C LEU A 175 -16.10 3.68 -6.48
N MET A 176 -16.96 2.73 -6.86
CA MET A 176 -18.14 2.99 -7.70
C MET A 176 -19.44 3.17 -6.89
N ASN A 177 -19.35 3.26 -5.56
CA ASN A 177 -20.47 3.35 -4.63
C ASN A 177 -21.57 2.29 -4.90
N LYS A 178 -21.20 1.01 -4.78
CA LYS A 178 -22.09 -0.16 -4.99
C LYS A 178 -22.36 -0.91 -3.70
N PRO A 179 -23.20 -0.38 -2.78
CA PRO A 179 -23.35 -0.91 -1.44
C PRO A 179 -23.90 -2.35 -1.39
N GLU A 180 -24.66 -2.78 -2.41
CA GLU A 180 -25.21 -4.12 -2.52
C GLU A 180 -24.14 -5.22 -2.56
N VAL A 181 -22.95 -4.89 -3.07
CA VAL A 181 -21.82 -5.82 -3.21
C VAL A 181 -21.28 -6.26 -1.85
N PHE A 182 -21.34 -5.41 -0.81
CA PHE A 182 -20.76 -5.73 0.49
C PHE A 182 -21.48 -6.90 1.18
N ASN A 183 -22.78 -7.06 0.96
CA ASN A 183 -23.52 -8.23 1.45
C ASN A 183 -23.10 -9.50 0.71
N ASP A 184 -23.00 -9.47 -0.62
CA ASP A 184 -22.56 -10.61 -1.42
C ASP A 184 -21.14 -11.04 -1.03
N VAL A 185 -20.21 -10.09 -0.86
CA VAL A 185 -18.85 -10.40 -0.37
C VAL A 185 -18.90 -11.15 0.98
N ALA A 186 -19.71 -10.69 1.93
CA ALA A 186 -19.87 -11.37 3.21
C ALA A 186 -20.45 -12.80 3.04
N ASP A 187 -21.42 -12.97 2.14
CA ASP A 187 -21.98 -14.27 1.79
C ASP A 187 -20.94 -15.22 1.19
N GLN A 188 -20.08 -14.75 0.28
CA GLN A 188 -19.02 -15.60 -0.30
C GLN A 188 -18.10 -16.21 0.77
N PHE A 189 -17.71 -15.42 1.79
CA PHE A 189 -16.94 -15.93 2.93
C PHE A 189 -17.76 -16.86 3.82
N GLY A 190 -19.02 -16.49 4.08
CA GLY A 190 -19.95 -17.28 4.88
C GLY A 190 -20.21 -18.68 4.29
N PHE A 191 -20.37 -18.79 2.96
CA PHE A 191 -20.59 -20.07 2.30
C PHE A 191 -19.38 -21.01 2.44
N MET A 192 -18.16 -20.51 2.23
CA MET A 192 -16.97 -21.35 2.43
C MET A 192 -16.75 -21.70 3.90
N GLU A 193 -16.99 -20.76 4.81
CA GLU A 193 -16.93 -21.02 6.25
C GLU A 193 -17.94 -22.09 6.69
N GLN A 194 -19.15 -22.07 6.13
CA GLN A 194 -20.21 -23.02 6.46
C GLN A 194 -19.94 -24.40 5.88
N ASN A 195 -19.52 -24.48 4.61
CA ASN A 195 -19.46 -25.75 3.90
C ASN A 195 -18.07 -26.39 3.96
N ALA A 196 -16.99 -25.60 3.90
CA ALA A 196 -15.62 -26.11 3.75
C ALA A 196 -14.83 -26.21 5.07
N ARG A 197 -15.31 -25.63 6.16
CA ARG A 197 -14.62 -25.67 7.45
C ARG A 197 -14.81 -27.00 8.16
N ASP A 198 -13.71 -27.64 8.54
CA ASP A 198 -13.73 -28.74 9.50
C ASP A 198 -14.05 -28.19 10.91
N PRO A 199 -15.16 -28.60 11.54
CA PRO A 199 -15.53 -28.10 12.86
C PRO A 199 -14.53 -28.49 13.96
N LYS A 200 -13.73 -29.55 13.76
CA LYS A 200 -12.77 -30.03 14.77
C LYS A 200 -11.48 -29.23 14.76
N THR A 201 -10.88 -29.06 13.59
CA THR A 201 -9.57 -28.38 13.45
C THR A 201 -9.72 -26.88 13.18
N GLY A 202 -10.86 -26.46 12.65
CA GLY A 202 -11.09 -25.09 12.17
C GLY A 202 -10.40 -24.77 10.84
N LEU A 203 -9.71 -25.74 10.24
CA LEU A 203 -9.14 -25.62 8.90
C LEU A 203 -10.24 -25.72 7.83
N LEU A 204 -10.01 -25.14 6.65
CA LEU A 204 -10.93 -25.23 5.51
C LEU A 204 -10.33 -26.10 4.41
N TYR A 205 -11.13 -27.04 3.89
CA TYR A 205 -10.75 -27.88 2.75
C TYR A 205 -10.59 -27.03 1.47
N HIS A 206 -9.72 -27.45 0.55
CA HIS A 206 -9.37 -26.70 -0.65
C HIS A 206 -10.59 -26.34 -1.50
N GLY A 207 -11.43 -27.33 -1.80
CA GLY A 207 -12.60 -27.16 -2.65
C GLY A 207 -13.86 -27.80 -2.08
N TRP A 208 -14.99 -27.21 -2.43
CA TRP A 208 -16.34 -27.71 -2.17
C TRP A 208 -17.13 -27.75 -3.49
N ASP A 209 -17.64 -28.93 -3.85
CA ASP A 209 -18.58 -29.15 -4.95
C ASP A 209 -20.00 -29.31 -4.38
N GLU A 210 -20.85 -28.29 -4.55
CA GLU A 210 -22.24 -28.34 -4.08
C GLU A 210 -23.04 -29.48 -4.76
N SER A 211 -22.68 -29.85 -5.99
CA SER A 211 -23.35 -30.90 -6.76
C SER A 211 -22.92 -32.32 -6.35
N ARG A 212 -21.74 -32.43 -5.72
CA ARG A 212 -21.09 -33.68 -5.29
C ARG A 212 -20.90 -34.69 -6.45
N GLN A 213 -20.72 -34.18 -7.65
CA GLN A 213 -20.55 -34.99 -8.86
C GLN A 213 -19.07 -35.18 -9.22
N GLU A 214 -18.19 -34.30 -8.75
CA GLU A 214 -16.76 -34.49 -8.92
C GLU A 214 -16.25 -35.72 -8.16
N LYS A 215 -15.36 -36.50 -8.79
CA LYS A 215 -14.80 -37.73 -8.20
C LYS A 215 -13.93 -37.48 -6.98
N TRP A 216 -13.30 -36.30 -6.90
CA TRP A 216 -12.52 -35.89 -5.72
C TRP A 216 -13.43 -35.48 -4.54
N SER A 217 -14.71 -35.19 -4.80
CA SER A 217 -15.62 -34.64 -3.80
C SER A 217 -16.21 -35.76 -2.94
N ASP A 218 -16.22 -35.54 -1.63
CA ASP A 218 -16.86 -36.46 -0.70
C ASP A 218 -18.38 -36.56 -0.98
N PRO A 219 -18.97 -37.76 -1.12
CA PRO A 219 -20.38 -37.90 -1.50
C PRO A 219 -21.39 -37.29 -0.51
N GLN A 220 -21.01 -37.11 0.76
CA GLN A 220 -21.90 -36.59 1.80
C GLN A 220 -21.77 -35.08 1.99
N THR A 221 -20.58 -34.54 1.81
CA THR A 221 -20.24 -33.15 2.14
C THR A 221 -19.89 -32.32 0.91
N GLY A 222 -19.45 -32.95 -0.17
CA GLY A 222 -18.93 -32.29 -1.39
C GLY A 222 -17.49 -31.80 -1.24
N LEU A 223 -16.79 -32.16 -0.17
CA LEU A 223 -15.48 -31.61 0.14
C LEU A 223 -14.33 -32.35 -0.52
N SER A 224 -13.27 -31.62 -0.85
CA SER A 224 -12.00 -32.22 -1.25
C SER A 224 -11.35 -32.97 -0.10
N PRO A 225 -10.45 -33.95 -0.36
CA PRO A 225 -9.95 -34.85 0.70
C PRO A 225 -9.03 -34.18 1.73
N HIS A 226 -8.36 -33.08 1.37
CA HIS A 226 -7.30 -32.48 2.18
C HIS A 226 -7.37 -30.96 2.30
N VAL A 227 -6.77 -30.48 3.38
CA VAL A 227 -6.55 -29.05 3.63
C VAL A 227 -5.22 -28.65 3.02
N TRP A 228 -5.28 -28.09 1.81
CA TRP A 228 -4.12 -27.53 1.16
C TRP A 228 -3.80 -26.13 1.71
N ALA A 229 -2.55 -25.93 2.14
CA ALA A 229 -2.13 -24.76 2.90
C ALA A 229 -2.24 -23.47 2.08
N ARG A 230 -1.89 -23.49 0.78
CA ARG A 230 -2.02 -22.28 -0.04
C ARG A 230 -3.48 -21.88 -0.28
N GLY A 231 -4.41 -22.83 -0.42
CA GLY A 231 -5.84 -22.52 -0.49
C GLY A 231 -6.30 -21.75 0.77
N MET A 232 -5.94 -22.25 1.96
CA MET A 232 -6.14 -21.54 3.23
C MET A 232 -5.42 -20.18 3.29
N GLY A 233 -4.22 -20.10 2.72
CA GLY A 233 -3.45 -18.86 2.59
C GLY A 233 -4.22 -17.80 1.81
N TRP A 234 -4.75 -18.15 0.64
CA TRP A 234 -5.60 -17.27 -0.17
C TRP A 234 -6.84 -16.79 0.58
N TYR A 235 -7.54 -17.70 1.25
CA TYR A 235 -8.68 -17.35 2.08
C TYR A 235 -8.34 -16.31 3.16
N THR A 236 -7.17 -16.49 3.80
CA THR A 236 -6.68 -15.59 4.85
C THR A 236 -6.34 -14.21 4.28
N MET A 237 -5.62 -14.16 3.15
CA MET A 237 -5.30 -12.90 2.47
C MET A 237 -6.57 -12.18 2.03
N ALA A 238 -7.55 -12.91 1.50
CA ALA A 238 -8.81 -12.34 1.06
C ALA A 238 -9.57 -11.68 2.21
N LEU A 239 -9.70 -12.36 3.35
CA LEU A 239 -10.37 -11.84 4.55
C LEU A 239 -9.77 -10.52 5.04
N VAL A 240 -8.43 -10.43 5.11
CA VAL A 240 -7.79 -9.23 5.62
C VAL A 240 -7.81 -8.08 4.60
N ASP A 241 -7.78 -8.39 3.30
CA ASP A 241 -7.74 -7.39 2.23
C ASP A 241 -9.11 -6.79 1.92
N VAL A 242 -10.20 -7.56 1.99
CA VAL A 242 -11.55 -6.98 1.83
C VAL A 242 -11.85 -5.94 2.90
N LEU A 243 -11.34 -6.13 4.12
CA LEU A 243 -11.56 -5.21 5.25
C LEU A 243 -10.92 -3.82 5.07
N ASP A 244 -10.03 -3.63 4.09
CA ASP A 244 -9.50 -2.31 3.75
C ASP A 244 -10.53 -1.42 3.04
N TYR A 245 -11.49 -2.01 2.33
CA TYR A 245 -12.54 -1.30 1.58
C TYR A 245 -13.95 -1.61 2.07
N PHE A 246 -14.13 -2.61 2.94
CA PHE A 246 -15.41 -2.92 3.56
C PHE A 246 -15.80 -1.81 4.56
N PRO A 247 -17.02 -1.22 4.45
CA PRO A 247 -17.37 -0.05 5.26
C PRO A 247 -17.29 -0.34 6.75
N ALA A 248 -16.67 0.56 7.50
CA ALA A 248 -16.31 0.31 8.89
C ALA A 248 -17.51 0.06 9.81
N ASN A 249 -18.66 0.64 9.47
CA ASN A 249 -19.95 0.57 10.15
C ASN A 249 -20.95 -0.40 9.49
N HIS A 250 -20.53 -1.17 8.49
CA HIS A 250 -21.44 -2.11 7.81
C HIS A 250 -21.91 -3.21 8.78
N PRO A 251 -23.22 -3.56 8.83
CA PRO A 251 -23.76 -4.50 9.82
C PRO A 251 -23.13 -5.90 9.80
N ARG A 252 -22.65 -6.35 8.63
CA ARG A 252 -22.00 -7.65 8.45
C ARG A 252 -20.48 -7.65 8.63
N ARG A 253 -19.84 -6.49 8.88
CA ARG A 253 -18.40 -6.44 9.15
C ARG A 253 -17.98 -7.30 10.36
N PRO A 254 -18.76 -7.36 11.47
CA PRO A 254 -18.44 -8.25 12.59
C PRO A 254 -18.39 -9.74 12.22
N GLU A 255 -19.17 -10.18 11.22
CA GLU A 255 -19.16 -11.57 10.72
C GLU A 255 -17.79 -11.91 10.12
N LEU A 256 -17.28 -11.06 9.21
CA LEU A 256 -15.97 -11.22 8.59
C LEU A 256 -14.84 -11.21 9.63
N LEU A 257 -14.92 -10.33 10.63
CA LEU A 257 -13.94 -10.28 11.73
C LEU A 257 -13.99 -11.55 12.58
N ALA A 258 -15.17 -12.12 12.81
CA ALA A 258 -15.33 -13.37 13.55
C ALA A 258 -14.76 -14.56 12.78
N ILE A 259 -14.99 -14.64 11.46
CA ILE A 259 -14.38 -15.63 10.56
C ILE A 259 -12.85 -15.48 10.61
N LEU A 260 -12.33 -14.26 10.44
CA LEU A 260 -10.89 -13.98 10.51
C LEU A 260 -10.26 -14.43 11.83
N ASN A 261 -10.92 -14.21 12.96
CA ASN A 261 -10.42 -14.67 14.27
C ASN A 261 -10.37 -16.21 14.36
N ARG A 262 -11.37 -16.93 13.82
CA ARG A 262 -11.35 -18.40 13.77
C ARG A 262 -10.27 -18.93 12.84
N THR A 263 -10.13 -18.35 11.65
CA THR A 263 -9.07 -18.67 10.68
C THR A 263 -7.69 -18.44 11.29
N ALA A 264 -7.48 -17.29 11.94
CA ALA A 264 -6.22 -16.97 12.62
C ALA A 264 -5.88 -18.02 13.69
N LYS A 265 -6.85 -18.41 14.52
CA LYS A 265 -6.65 -19.48 15.51
C LYS A 265 -6.23 -20.80 14.86
N ALA A 266 -6.93 -21.23 13.80
CA ALA A 266 -6.62 -22.48 13.12
C ALA A 266 -5.20 -22.46 12.51
N ILE A 267 -4.80 -21.35 11.90
CA ILE A 267 -3.43 -21.19 11.37
C ILE A 267 -2.39 -21.36 12.49
N VAL A 268 -2.59 -20.71 13.64
CA VAL A 268 -1.63 -20.79 14.76
C VAL A 268 -1.54 -22.20 15.34
N ASP A 269 -2.66 -22.90 15.48
CA ASP A 269 -2.70 -24.25 16.02
C ASP A 269 -1.90 -25.26 15.16
N PHE A 270 -1.71 -24.96 13.87
CA PHE A 270 -0.99 -25.81 12.90
C PHE A 270 0.40 -25.27 12.50
N GLN A 271 0.92 -24.24 13.17
CA GLN A 271 2.31 -23.79 12.94
C GLN A 271 3.30 -24.84 13.46
N ASP A 272 4.30 -25.22 12.65
CA ASP A 272 5.35 -26.10 13.15
C ASP A 272 6.15 -25.44 14.27
N LYS A 273 6.31 -26.17 15.38
CA LYS A 273 6.93 -25.62 16.59
C LYS A 273 8.43 -25.42 16.44
N LYS A 274 9.10 -26.10 15.50
CA LYS A 274 10.56 -26.03 15.35
C LYS A 274 10.99 -25.02 14.29
N SER A 275 10.40 -25.08 13.11
CA SER A 275 10.72 -24.22 11.97
C SER A 275 9.97 -22.89 12.02
N GLY A 276 8.77 -22.87 12.63
CA GLY A 276 7.88 -21.71 12.61
C GLY A 276 7.05 -21.58 11.34
N VAL A 277 7.22 -22.45 10.35
CA VAL A 277 6.48 -22.42 9.09
C VAL A 277 5.44 -23.55 9.02
N TRP A 278 4.71 -23.63 7.91
CA TRP A 278 3.61 -24.57 7.73
C TRP A 278 3.92 -25.59 6.63
N TYR A 279 3.33 -26.77 6.79
CA TYR A 279 3.36 -27.83 5.77
C TYR A 279 2.42 -27.52 4.60
N ASP A 280 2.67 -28.11 3.42
CA ASP A 280 1.80 -27.96 2.24
C ASP A 280 0.39 -28.53 2.45
N VAL A 281 0.28 -29.70 3.11
CA VAL A 281 -1.02 -30.26 3.52
C VAL A 281 -1.14 -30.20 5.04
N LEU A 282 -2.01 -29.32 5.55
CA LEU A 282 -2.05 -28.96 6.98
C LEU A 282 -2.57 -30.08 7.87
N ASN A 283 -3.53 -30.86 7.38
CA ASN A 283 -4.20 -31.92 8.14
C ASN A 283 -3.50 -33.29 8.02
N VAL A 284 -2.27 -33.36 7.48
CA VAL A 284 -1.54 -34.61 7.27
C VAL A 284 -0.13 -34.54 7.87
N ASN A 285 0.14 -35.42 8.83
CA ASN A 285 1.47 -35.60 9.42
C ASN A 285 2.15 -36.84 8.81
N ARG A 286 2.76 -36.67 7.63
CA ARG A 286 3.49 -37.70 6.89
C ARG A 286 4.88 -37.17 6.50
N LYS A 287 5.88 -38.05 6.44
CA LYS A 287 7.28 -37.68 6.13
C LYS A 287 7.47 -37.12 4.73
N GLU A 288 6.59 -37.48 3.80
CA GLU A 288 6.59 -36.99 2.42
C GLU A 288 6.09 -35.55 2.32
N ASN A 289 5.40 -35.05 3.35
CA ASN A 289 4.95 -33.67 3.42
C ASN A 289 6.16 -32.74 3.62
N TYR A 290 6.06 -31.50 3.15
CA TYR A 290 7.15 -30.53 3.19
C TYR A 290 6.67 -29.16 3.65
N PHE A 291 7.59 -28.36 4.20
CA PHE A 291 7.31 -26.96 4.50
C PHE A 291 7.21 -26.15 3.22
N GLU A 292 6.12 -25.42 3.06
CA GLU A 292 5.79 -24.73 1.81
C GLU A 292 5.82 -23.21 2.01
N SER A 293 6.50 -22.52 1.11
CA SER A 293 6.89 -21.12 1.31
C SER A 293 5.77 -20.12 0.99
N SER A 294 4.90 -20.41 0.01
CA SER A 294 3.81 -19.49 -0.35
C SER A 294 2.76 -19.40 0.75
N ALA A 295 2.20 -20.51 1.20
CA ALA A 295 1.23 -20.59 2.27
C ALA A 295 1.77 -19.99 3.57
N SER A 296 3.02 -20.33 3.93
CA SER A 296 3.68 -19.75 5.11
C SER A 296 3.79 -18.22 5.00
N SER A 297 4.09 -17.70 3.80
CA SER A 297 4.14 -16.26 3.55
C SER A 297 2.75 -15.62 3.66
N MET A 298 1.72 -16.26 3.12
CA MET A 298 0.33 -15.80 3.20
C MET A 298 -0.19 -15.77 4.65
N PHE A 299 0.15 -16.78 5.45
CA PHE A 299 -0.22 -16.84 6.86
C PHE A 299 0.49 -15.76 7.68
N VAL A 300 1.80 -15.56 7.46
CA VAL A 300 2.54 -14.48 8.12
C VAL A 300 1.95 -13.13 7.74
N TYR A 301 1.71 -12.86 6.45
CA TYR A 301 1.08 -11.62 5.99
C TYR A 301 -0.30 -11.42 6.62
N GLY A 302 -1.18 -12.41 6.51
CA GLY A 302 -2.56 -12.33 7.00
C GLY A 302 -2.64 -12.05 8.49
N LEU A 303 -1.85 -12.77 9.29
CA LEU A 303 -1.76 -12.55 10.74
C LEU A 303 -1.11 -11.19 11.07
N ALA A 304 -0.01 -10.83 10.41
CA ALA A 304 0.70 -9.58 10.68
C ALA A 304 -0.16 -8.35 10.39
N LYS A 305 -0.80 -8.32 9.21
CA LYS A 305 -1.73 -7.24 8.82
C LYS A 305 -2.93 -7.19 9.76
N SER A 306 -3.49 -8.33 10.14
CA SER A 306 -4.62 -8.40 11.08
C SER A 306 -4.26 -7.83 12.45
N VAL A 307 -3.06 -8.10 12.98
CA VAL A 307 -2.58 -7.48 14.22
C VAL A 307 -2.39 -5.98 14.02
N ARG A 308 -1.69 -5.54 12.96
CA ARG A 308 -1.41 -4.13 12.69
C ARG A 308 -2.68 -3.29 12.58
N LYS A 309 -3.73 -3.86 11.98
CA LYS A 309 -5.04 -3.21 11.82
C LYS A 309 -5.95 -3.35 13.05
N GLY A 310 -5.52 -4.09 14.08
CA GLY A 310 -6.29 -4.30 15.31
C GLY A 310 -7.48 -5.25 15.16
N TYR A 311 -7.49 -6.10 14.12
CA TYR A 311 -8.56 -7.07 13.88
C TYR A 311 -8.43 -8.33 14.76
N ILE A 312 -7.21 -8.64 15.16
CA ILE A 312 -6.88 -9.71 16.12
C ILE A 312 -5.89 -9.18 17.18
N SER A 313 -5.80 -9.90 18.30
CA SER A 313 -4.96 -9.53 19.45
C SER A 313 -3.47 -9.43 19.11
N GLU A 314 -2.76 -8.47 19.72
CA GLU A 314 -1.28 -8.38 19.67
C GLU A 314 -0.59 -9.65 20.22
N SER A 315 -1.29 -10.51 20.97
CA SER A 315 -0.78 -11.81 21.42
C SER A 315 -0.36 -12.76 20.30
N TYR A 316 -0.78 -12.50 19.05
CA TYR A 316 -0.36 -13.25 17.87
C TYR A 316 1.03 -12.80 17.34
N LEU A 317 1.58 -11.68 17.79
CA LEU A 317 2.89 -11.18 17.33
C LEU A 317 4.05 -12.17 17.49
N PRO A 318 4.18 -12.94 18.59
CA PRO A 318 5.24 -13.95 18.71
C PRO A 318 5.16 -15.01 17.61
N VAL A 319 3.95 -15.45 17.26
CA VAL A 319 3.70 -16.43 16.18
C VAL A 319 4.09 -15.84 14.82
N VAL A 320 3.68 -14.59 14.56
CA VAL A 320 4.01 -13.85 13.33
C VAL A 320 5.52 -13.70 13.18
N ARG A 321 6.22 -13.26 14.23
CA ARG A 321 7.68 -13.08 14.22
C ARG A 321 8.41 -14.39 14.00
N LYS A 322 7.97 -15.46 14.68
CA LYS A 322 8.52 -16.81 14.50
C LYS A 322 8.30 -17.32 13.07
N GLY A 323 7.11 -17.10 12.52
CA GLY A 323 6.80 -17.45 11.13
C GLY A 323 7.69 -16.73 10.15
N TYR A 324 7.86 -15.42 10.31
CA TYR A 324 8.75 -14.65 9.45
C TYR A 324 10.22 -15.06 9.56
N GLN A 325 10.72 -15.33 10.77
CA GLN A 325 12.07 -15.88 10.97
C GLN A 325 12.22 -17.25 10.28
N GLY A 326 11.18 -18.09 10.36
CA GLY A 326 11.10 -19.34 9.64
C GLY A 326 11.14 -19.16 8.13
N LEU A 327 10.41 -18.18 7.57
CA LEU A 327 10.48 -17.86 6.14
C LEU A 327 11.91 -17.54 5.69
N LEU A 328 12.57 -16.62 6.41
CA LEU A 328 13.94 -16.21 6.10
C LEU A 328 14.92 -17.38 6.17
N LYS A 329 14.75 -18.27 7.16
CA LYS A 329 15.66 -19.39 7.40
C LYS A 329 15.44 -20.56 6.43
N GLU A 330 14.19 -20.93 6.20
CA GLU A 330 13.84 -22.17 5.49
C GLU A 330 13.76 -22.00 3.98
N PHE A 331 13.52 -20.77 3.51
CA PHE A 331 13.14 -20.50 2.12
C PHE A 331 13.98 -19.42 1.42
N VAL A 332 14.61 -18.49 2.14
CA VAL A 332 15.30 -17.34 1.53
C VAL A 332 16.80 -17.60 1.37
N THR A 333 17.31 -17.34 0.17
CA THR A 333 18.75 -17.40 -0.13
C THR A 333 19.23 -16.11 -0.80
N THR A 334 20.46 -15.67 -0.52
CA THR A 334 21.06 -14.50 -1.20
C THR A 334 21.21 -14.79 -2.70
N ALA A 335 20.86 -13.79 -3.51
CA ALA A 335 20.82 -13.92 -4.97
C ALA A 335 21.62 -12.82 -5.71
N GLY A 336 22.49 -12.12 -4.97
CA GLY A 336 23.28 -10.97 -5.43
C GLY A 336 23.22 -9.81 -4.45
N PRO A 337 23.92 -8.69 -4.73
CA PRO A 337 23.79 -7.46 -3.95
C PRO A 337 22.33 -6.98 -3.92
N ASP A 338 21.77 -6.83 -2.73
CA ASP A 338 20.37 -6.47 -2.52
C ASP A 338 19.36 -7.34 -3.29
N ARG A 339 19.63 -8.65 -3.44
CA ARG A 339 18.71 -9.62 -4.06
C ARG A 339 18.59 -10.87 -3.23
N VAL A 340 17.40 -11.44 -3.24
CA VAL A 340 17.08 -12.73 -2.64
C VAL A 340 16.24 -13.60 -3.56
N ASP A 341 16.40 -14.91 -3.45
CA ASP A 341 15.50 -15.89 -4.06
C ASP A 341 14.62 -16.52 -2.97
N LEU A 342 13.36 -16.81 -3.31
CA LEU A 342 12.43 -17.56 -2.46
C LEU A 342 12.30 -18.99 -3.00
N ASN A 343 12.63 -19.97 -2.16
CA ASN A 343 12.63 -21.38 -2.52
C ASN A 343 11.41 -22.10 -1.93
N LYS A 344 11.22 -23.36 -2.34
CA LYS A 344 10.19 -24.27 -1.82
C LYS A 344 8.74 -23.79 -2.02
N THR A 345 8.47 -23.17 -3.16
CA THR A 345 7.11 -22.80 -3.55
C THR A 345 6.52 -23.87 -4.44
N VAL A 346 5.36 -24.43 -4.11
CA VAL A 346 4.68 -25.36 -5.03
C VAL A 346 4.09 -24.60 -6.22
N ALA A 347 4.37 -25.02 -7.45
CA ALA A 347 4.07 -24.22 -8.64
C ALA A 347 2.58 -24.15 -8.95
N VAL A 348 1.84 -25.25 -8.70
CA VAL A 348 0.40 -25.34 -8.94
C VAL A 348 -0.19 -26.48 -8.11
N SER A 349 -1.45 -26.32 -7.71
CA SER A 349 -2.32 -27.43 -7.29
C SER A 349 -3.75 -27.03 -7.64
N GLY A 350 -4.64 -28.00 -7.77
CA GLY A 350 -6.03 -27.83 -8.17
C GLY A 350 -6.80 -29.14 -8.13
N LEU A 351 -8.09 -29.12 -8.47
CA LEU A 351 -8.96 -30.29 -8.38
C LEU A 351 -9.64 -30.61 -9.72
N GLY A 352 -9.91 -31.88 -9.97
CA GLY A 352 -10.58 -32.36 -11.20
C GLY A 352 -9.80 -32.09 -12.48
N GLY A 353 -10.51 -31.78 -13.56
CA GLY A 353 -9.95 -31.54 -14.90
C GLY A 353 -10.02 -32.77 -15.82
N SER A 354 -10.17 -32.54 -17.13
CA SER A 354 -10.48 -33.60 -18.09
C SER A 354 -9.26 -34.30 -18.72
N LYS A 355 -8.10 -33.62 -18.80
CA LYS A 355 -6.89 -34.17 -19.42
C LYS A 355 -6.10 -35.03 -18.44
N ASN A 356 -5.69 -34.41 -17.33
CA ASN A 356 -5.04 -35.08 -16.20
C ASN A 356 -5.98 -34.87 -15.01
N TYR A 357 -6.67 -35.92 -14.59
CA TYR A 357 -7.62 -35.81 -13.48
C TYR A 357 -6.87 -35.68 -12.16
N ARG A 358 -7.16 -34.61 -11.42
CA ARG A 358 -6.51 -34.29 -10.14
C ARG A 358 -7.47 -34.66 -9.03
N ASP A 359 -7.19 -35.78 -8.36
CA ASP A 359 -8.10 -36.40 -7.39
C ASP A 359 -8.09 -35.73 -6.01
N GLY A 360 -7.18 -34.78 -5.77
CA GLY A 360 -7.06 -34.11 -4.47
C GLY A 360 -6.53 -35.01 -3.36
N SER A 361 -5.95 -36.17 -3.68
CA SER A 361 -5.24 -37.03 -2.74
C SER A 361 -3.97 -36.38 -2.22
N PHE A 362 -3.46 -36.85 -1.09
CA PHE A 362 -2.16 -36.41 -0.58
C PHE A 362 -1.04 -36.68 -1.60
N GLU A 363 -1.05 -37.84 -2.23
CA GLU A 363 -0.09 -38.22 -3.28
C GLU A 363 -0.12 -37.25 -4.45
N TYR A 364 -1.31 -36.80 -4.86
CA TYR A 364 -1.43 -35.77 -5.88
C TYR A 364 -0.79 -34.44 -5.46
N TYR A 365 -1.11 -33.91 -4.26
CA TYR A 365 -0.49 -32.66 -3.78
C TYR A 365 1.04 -32.77 -3.72
N MET A 366 1.56 -33.92 -3.25
CA MET A 366 3.01 -34.15 -3.18
C MET A 366 3.66 -34.39 -4.54
N SER A 367 2.88 -34.67 -5.59
CA SER A 367 3.40 -34.84 -6.95
C SER A 367 3.66 -33.53 -7.69
N GLU A 368 3.06 -32.43 -7.22
CA GLU A 368 3.19 -31.13 -7.87
C GLU A 368 4.59 -30.54 -7.68
N PRO A 369 5.14 -29.86 -8.70
CA PRO A 369 6.52 -29.43 -8.67
C PRO A 369 6.73 -28.29 -7.67
N VAL A 370 7.83 -28.37 -6.93
CA VAL A 370 8.27 -27.34 -5.98
C VAL A 370 9.46 -26.60 -6.57
N ILE A 371 9.33 -25.29 -6.77
CA ILE A 371 10.29 -24.45 -7.49
C ILE A 371 10.68 -23.21 -6.71
N SER A 372 11.69 -22.50 -7.22
CA SER A 372 12.12 -21.20 -6.69
C SER A 372 11.51 -20.06 -7.49
N ASN A 373 11.24 -18.95 -6.81
CA ASN A 373 10.69 -17.72 -7.37
C ASN A 373 9.38 -17.90 -8.15
N ASP A 374 8.52 -18.84 -7.74
CA ASP A 374 7.15 -18.87 -8.27
C ASP A 374 6.38 -17.61 -7.83
N PRO A 375 5.68 -16.92 -8.76
CA PRO A 375 4.90 -15.72 -8.45
C PRO A 375 3.92 -15.86 -7.27
N LYS A 376 3.32 -17.06 -7.10
CA LYS A 376 2.34 -17.35 -6.04
C LYS A 376 2.96 -17.34 -4.65
N GLY A 377 4.27 -17.50 -4.54
CA GLY A 377 5.02 -17.34 -3.28
C GLY A 377 5.69 -15.98 -3.16
N VAL A 378 6.23 -15.45 -4.26
CA VAL A 378 7.00 -14.19 -4.26
C VAL A 378 6.14 -12.98 -3.87
N GLY A 379 4.93 -12.85 -4.43
CA GLY A 379 4.00 -11.78 -4.05
C GLY A 379 3.67 -11.79 -2.55
N PRO A 380 3.16 -12.90 -2.00
CA PRO A 380 2.87 -13.02 -0.57
C PRO A 380 4.10 -12.84 0.32
N PHE A 381 5.29 -13.28 -0.10
CA PHE A 381 6.52 -13.07 0.65
C PHE A 381 6.88 -11.59 0.75
N MET A 382 6.77 -10.82 -0.33
CA MET A 382 6.96 -9.36 -0.29
C MET A 382 5.97 -8.71 0.69
N LEU A 383 4.68 -9.08 0.62
CA LEU A 383 3.65 -8.57 1.51
C LEU A 383 3.93 -8.92 2.98
N ALA A 384 4.36 -10.15 3.27
CA ALA A 384 4.76 -10.57 4.60
C ALA A 384 5.98 -9.78 5.11
N ALA A 385 7.02 -9.62 4.29
CA ALA A 385 8.20 -8.84 4.63
C ALA A 385 7.85 -7.37 4.94
N LEU A 386 7.00 -6.74 4.12
CA LEU A 386 6.55 -5.36 4.33
C LEU A 386 5.79 -5.18 5.64
N GLU A 387 4.92 -6.12 6.00
CA GLU A 387 4.21 -6.08 7.28
C GLU A 387 5.18 -6.19 8.46
N LEU A 388 6.20 -7.05 8.39
CA LEU A 388 7.19 -7.18 9.45
C LEU A 388 8.16 -5.99 9.53
N GLU A 389 8.58 -5.44 8.39
CA GLU A 389 9.31 -4.18 8.31
C GLU A 389 8.51 -3.04 8.96
N TRP A 390 7.20 -2.99 8.71
CA TRP A 390 6.30 -2.04 9.35
C TRP A 390 6.23 -2.27 10.85
N ILE A 391 5.98 -3.49 11.31
CA ILE A 391 5.87 -3.82 12.74
C ILE A 391 7.17 -3.52 13.49
N ASN A 392 8.32 -3.75 12.87
CA ASN A 392 9.65 -3.54 13.47
C ASN A 392 10.12 -2.09 13.43
N ALA A 393 9.53 -1.25 12.58
CA ALA A 393 9.89 0.16 12.49
C ALA A 393 9.66 0.89 13.84
N PRO A 394 10.55 1.80 14.25
CA PRO A 394 10.40 2.57 15.49
C PRO A 394 9.05 3.29 15.60
N LYS A 395 8.30 3.01 16.67
CA LYS A 395 6.96 3.58 16.89
C LYS A 395 6.99 4.90 17.66
N LYS A 396 7.80 5.85 17.19
CA LYS A 396 8.02 7.16 17.84
C LYS A 396 6.75 8.02 17.99
N GLY A 397 5.77 7.81 17.11
CA GLY A 397 4.48 8.49 17.12
C GLY A 397 3.36 7.72 17.82
N LYS A 398 3.65 6.59 18.49
CA LYS A 398 2.61 5.81 19.18
C LYS A 398 1.85 6.67 20.18
N GLY A 399 0.52 6.68 20.07
CA GLY A 399 -0.37 7.48 20.92
C GLY A 399 -0.49 8.95 20.48
N LYS A 400 0.09 9.34 19.35
CA LYS A 400 -0.10 10.66 18.74
C LYS A 400 -1.17 10.59 17.65
N VAL A 401 -1.96 11.65 17.53
CA VAL A 401 -2.94 11.85 16.46
C VAL A 401 -2.51 13.03 15.60
N VAL A 402 -2.46 12.80 14.29
CA VAL A 402 -2.16 13.79 13.26
C VAL A 402 -3.45 14.13 12.52
N THR A 403 -3.90 15.36 12.69
CA THR A 403 -5.13 15.87 12.11
C THR A 403 -4.81 16.70 10.89
N LEU A 404 -5.41 16.33 9.77
CA LEU A 404 -5.36 17.10 8.54
C LEU A 404 -6.63 17.94 8.43
N ASP A 405 -6.47 19.19 8.06
CA ASP A 405 -7.58 20.07 7.72
C ASP A 405 -8.28 19.64 6.43
N ASN A 406 -9.61 19.69 6.44
CA ASN A 406 -10.43 19.72 5.23
C ASN A 406 -11.62 20.69 5.44
N TYR A 407 -11.39 21.74 6.23
CA TYR A 407 -12.36 22.80 6.50
C TYR A 407 -12.02 24.05 5.70
N TYR A 408 -10.75 24.48 5.73
CA TYR A 408 -10.25 25.61 4.94
C TYR A 408 -9.92 25.18 3.51
N ASN A 409 -9.31 24.01 3.33
CA ASN A 409 -9.21 23.36 2.01
C ASN A 409 -10.34 22.35 1.89
N ASN A 410 -11.39 22.67 1.14
CA ASN A 410 -12.64 21.90 1.10
C ASN A 410 -13.19 21.82 -0.32
N GLU A 411 -12.32 21.43 -1.23
CA GLU A 411 -12.68 21.25 -2.64
C GLU A 411 -13.39 19.92 -2.89
N TYR A 412 -14.24 19.89 -3.92
CA TYR A 412 -15.02 18.72 -4.30
C TYR A 412 -14.91 18.43 -5.79
N LYS A 413 -14.82 17.15 -6.15
CA LYS A 413 -14.91 16.68 -7.52
C LYS A 413 -15.96 15.59 -7.67
N VAL A 414 -16.42 15.40 -8.89
CA VAL A 414 -17.28 14.26 -9.24
C VAL A 414 -16.37 13.05 -9.45
N GLU A 415 -16.52 12.05 -8.60
CA GLU A 415 -15.84 10.75 -8.76
C GLU A 415 -16.58 9.88 -9.78
N PRO A 416 -15.97 8.77 -10.27
CA PRO A 416 -16.60 7.91 -11.28
C PRO A 416 -17.94 7.28 -10.88
N SER A 417 -18.21 7.20 -9.57
CA SER A 417 -19.52 6.82 -9.02
C SER A 417 -20.64 7.82 -9.38
N GLY A 418 -20.28 9.02 -9.85
CA GLY A 418 -21.17 10.16 -10.05
C GLY A 418 -21.39 10.97 -8.78
N LEU A 419 -20.83 10.56 -7.64
CA LEU A 419 -20.92 11.30 -6.39
C LEU A 419 -19.93 12.45 -6.35
N LYS A 420 -20.36 13.55 -5.74
CA LYS A 420 -19.49 14.68 -5.41
C LYS A 420 -18.79 14.38 -4.08
N GLU A 421 -17.48 14.18 -4.12
CA GLU A 421 -16.66 13.81 -2.96
C GLU A 421 -15.54 14.83 -2.73
N PRO A 422 -15.12 15.02 -1.46
CA PRO A 422 -13.96 15.84 -1.15
C PRO A 422 -12.72 15.35 -1.89
N TYR A 423 -11.91 16.27 -2.41
CA TYR A 423 -10.61 15.96 -3.00
C TYR A 423 -9.58 17.03 -2.63
N HIS A 424 -8.34 16.82 -3.08
CA HIS A 424 -7.19 17.68 -2.84
C HIS A 424 -6.63 17.54 -1.41
N TYR A 425 -5.34 17.22 -1.33
CA TYR A 425 -4.57 17.04 -0.10
C TYR A 425 -5.15 16.09 0.95
N LEU A 426 -5.95 15.08 0.57
CA LEU A 426 -6.54 14.14 1.52
C LEU A 426 -5.63 12.95 1.85
N TRP A 427 -5.73 12.42 3.07
CA TRP A 427 -5.03 11.20 3.50
C TRP A 427 -5.33 9.97 2.64
N ASN A 428 -6.53 9.88 2.07
CA ASN A 428 -6.95 8.79 1.19
C ASN A 428 -6.80 9.12 -0.30
N GLY A 429 -6.28 10.31 -0.64
CA GLY A 429 -5.98 10.67 -2.03
C GLY A 429 -4.73 9.96 -2.53
N GLU A 430 -4.90 9.02 -3.47
CA GLU A 430 -3.79 8.27 -4.11
C GLU A 430 -3.29 8.92 -5.41
N ASP A 431 -4.01 9.88 -5.98
CA ASP A 431 -3.57 10.63 -7.17
C ASP A 431 -2.48 11.65 -6.82
N ASN A 432 -1.97 12.34 -7.84
CA ASN A 432 -0.94 13.36 -7.67
C ASN A 432 -1.24 14.34 -6.54
N ASN A 433 -2.51 14.69 -6.34
CA ASN A 433 -2.98 15.77 -5.48
C ASN A 433 -3.19 15.35 -4.01
N GLY A 434 -2.96 14.08 -3.66
CA GLY A 434 -3.25 13.57 -2.32
C GLY A 434 -2.06 13.49 -1.37
N PHE A 435 -2.35 13.13 -0.12
CA PHE A 435 -1.38 12.92 0.96
C PHE A 435 -1.26 11.45 1.40
N SER A 436 -1.68 10.48 0.58
CA SER A 436 -1.62 9.06 0.96
C SER A 436 -0.21 8.60 1.33
N PHE A 437 0.84 9.07 0.64
CA PHE A 437 2.22 8.72 0.97
C PHE A 437 2.67 9.37 2.29
N MET A 438 2.39 10.65 2.52
CA MET A 438 2.71 11.33 3.78
C MET A 438 1.97 10.71 4.98
N GLY A 439 0.67 10.41 4.81
CA GLY A 439 -0.13 9.72 5.81
C GLY A 439 0.42 8.33 6.13
N ARG A 440 0.89 7.60 5.10
CA ARG A 440 1.57 6.32 5.28
C ARG A 440 2.87 6.45 6.07
N ILE A 441 3.68 7.48 5.83
CA ILE A 441 4.89 7.77 6.61
C ILE A 441 4.53 8.01 8.09
N PHE A 442 3.51 8.83 8.38
CA PHE A 442 3.03 9.02 9.77
C PHE A 442 2.60 7.71 10.42
N ASN A 443 1.77 6.91 9.74
CA ASN A 443 1.26 5.64 10.25
C ASN A 443 2.39 4.63 10.53
N ARG A 444 3.50 4.66 9.76
CA ARG A 444 4.69 3.83 10.03
C ARG A 444 5.37 4.18 11.35
N THR A 445 5.34 5.45 11.76
CA THR A 445 5.81 5.89 13.08
C THR A 445 4.87 5.48 14.22
N GLY A 446 3.71 4.90 13.93
CA GLY A 446 2.71 4.51 14.92
C GLY A 446 1.74 5.63 15.32
N ALA A 447 1.83 6.81 14.69
CA ALA A 447 0.82 7.84 14.83
C ALA A 447 -0.47 7.44 14.11
N ALA A 448 -1.62 7.85 14.65
CA ALA A 448 -2.90 7.76 13.97
C ALA A 448 -3.15 9.02 13.12
N THR A 449 -3.89 8.89 12.04
CA THR A 449 -4.33 10.03 11.21
C THR A 449 -5.84 10.20 11.25
N ASN A 450 -6.31 11.44 11.23
CA ASN A 450 -7.72 11.78 11.00
C ASN A 450 -7.84 13.10 10.20
N THR A 451 -9.08 13.45 9.87
CA THR A 451 -9.41 14.66 9.10
C THR A 451 -10.41 15.51 9.89
N LEU A 452 -10.15 16.81 9.99
CA LEU A 452 -11.05 17.79 10.59
C LEU A 452 -11.89 18.46 9.49
N ARG A 453 -13.21 18.30 9.54
CA ARG A 453 -14.17 18.80 8.53
C ARG A 453 -15.02 19.97 9.04
N THR A 454 -14.71 20.50 10.22
CA THR A 454 -15.47 21.54 10.90
C THR A 454 -14.52 22.61 11.39
N ALA A 455 -15.04 23.82 11.64
CA ALA A 455 -14.26 24.93 12.16
C ALA A 455 -13.42 24.50 13.39
N PRO A 456 -12.12 24.83 13.43
CA PRO A 456 -11.26 24.47 14.54
C PRO A 456 -11.63 25.26 15.79
N ASP A 457 -11.83 24.54 16.88
CA ASP A 457 -11.98 25.10 18.22
C ASP A 457 -11.29 24.22 19.27
N ALA A 458 -11.42 24.61 20.54
CA ALA A 458 -10.82 23.87 21.65
C ALA A 458 -11.35 22.43 21.80
N GLN A 459 -12.61 22.18 21.44
CA GLN A 459 -13.22 20.86 21.51
C GLN A 459 -12.73 19.98 20.35
N GLN A 460 -12.72 20.50 19.13
CA GLN A 460 -12.31 19.75 17.95
C GLN A 460 -10.82 19.39 17.97
N LEU A 461 -9.96 20.28 18.49
CA LEU A 461 -8.51 20.06 18.55
C LEU A 461 -8.03 19.28 19.77
N LYS A 462 -8.91 18.97 20.74
CA LYS A 462 -8.52 18.33 22.02
C LYS A 462 -7.80 16.99 21.84
N GLY A 463 -8.16 16.23 20.80
CA GLY A 463 -7.57 14.92 20.50
C GLY A 463 -6.36 14.98 19.57
N SER A 464 -6.03 16.15 19.02
CA SER A 464 -4.97 16.32 18.03
C SER A 464 -3.66 16.67 18.71
N ASN A 465 -2.57 15.99 18.32
CA ASN A 465 -1.21 16.37 18.73
C ASN A 465 -0.53 17.24 17.67
N ILE A 466 -0.80 16.93 16.39
CA ILE A 466 -0.32 17.67 15.22
C ILE A 466 -1.56 18.08 14.42
N TYR A 467 -1.65 19.34 14.01
CA TYR A 467 -2.70 19.85 13.12
C TYR A 467 -2.05 20.47 11.89
N ILE A 468 -2.43 19.97 10.71
CA ILE A 468 -1.91 20.40 9.41
C ILE A 468 -3.00 21.15 8.69
N ILE A 469 -2.76 22.42 8.38
CA ILE A 469 -3.59 23.21 7.49
C ILE A 469 -2.83 23.39 6.18
N VAL A 470 -3.50 23.08 5.09
CA VAL A 470 -2.95 23.10 3.74
C VAL A 470 -3.86 23.93 2.85
N ASP A 471 -3.27 24.73 1.97
CA ASP A 471 -3.90 25.39 0.82
C ASP A 471 -5.36 25.87 1.03
N PRO A 472 -5.63 26.80 1.97
CA PRO A 472 -6.96 27.38 2.14
C PRO A 472 -7.58 27.88 0.84
N ASP A 473 -8.82 27.48 0.57
CA ASP A 473 -9.50 27.75 -0.69
C ASP A 473 -9.77 29.25 -0.88
N THR A 474 -9.74 29.68 -2.15
CA THR A 474 -10.32 30.96 -2.57
C THR A 474 -11.69 30.74 -3.21
N GLU A 475 -12.38 31.83 -3.57
CA GLU A 475 -13.61 31.76 -4.36
C GLU A 475 -13.41 31.17 -5.78
N LYS A 476 -12.16 31.01 -6.23
CA LYS A 476 -11.83 30.38 -7.53
C LYS A 476 -12.00 28.86 -7.49
N GLU A 477 -11.68 28.23 -6.37
CA GLU A 477 -11.74 26.77 -6.21
C GLU A 477 -13.06 26.30 -5.58
N THR A 478 -13.57 27.07 -4.60
CA THR A 478 -14.76 26.71 -3.82
C THR A 478 -15.75 27.87 -3.81
N GLU A 479 -17.03 27.60 -4.12
CA GLU A 479 -18.07 28.63 -4.23
C GLU A 479 -18.30 29.41 -2.92
N ASN A 480 -18.22 28.72 -1.78
CA ASN A 480 -18.42 29.28 -0.45
C ASN A 480 -17.25 28.86 0.46
N PRO A 481 -16.04 29.41 0.27
CA PRO A 481 -14.86 28.98 1.00
C PRO A 481 -14.95 29.44 2.47
N HIS A 482 -14.37 28.64 3.35
CA HIS A 482 -14.26 29.00 4.76
C HIS A 482 -13.01 29.83 4.98
N PHE A 483 -13.17 31.10 5.32
CA PHE A 483 -12.02 31.97 5.56
C PHE A 483 -11.55 31.96 7.01
N MET A 484 -10.23 31.94 7.19
CA MET A 484 -9.61 32.15 8.50
C MET A 484 -10.10 33.46 9.12
N ASN A 485 -10.53 33.38 10.37
CA ASN A 485 -10.99 34.53 11.14
C ASN A 485 -10.36 34.55 12.54
N GLU A 486 -10.53 35.65 13.27
CA GLU A 486 -9.85 35.82 14.54
C GLU A 486 -10.31 34.88 15.66
N LYS A 487 -11.57 34.42 15.61
CA LYS A 487 -12.10 33.48 16.61
C LYS A 487 -11.38 32.14 16.50
N GLU A 488 -11.31 31.61 15.27
CA GLU A 488 -10.62 30.36 14.97
C GLU A 488 -9.10 30.47 15.16
N ALA A 489 -8.49 31.55 14.68
CA ALA A 489 -7.07 31.81 14.86
C ALA A 489 -6.69 31.84 16.35
N SER A 490 -7.49 32.50 17.19
CA SER A 490 -7.29 32.54 18.65
C SER A 490 -7.47 31.16 19.31
N ALA A 491 -8.36 30.31 18.78
CA ALA A 491 -8.53 28.95 19.30
C ALA A 491 -7.32 28.07 18.99
N ILE A 492 -6.83 28.12 17.75
CA ILE A 492 -5.61 27.43 17.32
C ILE A 492 -4.40 27.94 18.11
N GLU A 493 -4.26 29.26 18.28
CA GLU A 493 -3.19 29.87 19.07
C GLU A 493 -3.15 29.33 20.51
N LYS A 494 -4.31 29.25 21.18
CA LYS A 494 -4.43 28.68 22.54
C LYS A 494 -4.02 27.21 22.57
N TRP A 495 -4.44 26.43 21.57
CA TRP A 495 -4.07 25.02 21.45
C TRP A 495 -2.56 24.83 21.23
N VAL A 496 -1.94 25.61 20.33
CA VAL A 496 -0.48 25.61 20.15
C VAL A 496 0.22 25.99 21.45
N LYS A 497 -0.21 27.07 22.12
CA LYS A 497 0.37 27.52 23.39
C LYS A 497 0.33 26.42 24.47
N ALA A 498 -0.70 25.57 24.45
CA ALA A 498 -0.87 24.44 25.35
C ALA A 498 0.02 23.23 25.04
N GLY A 499 0.58 23.13 23.82
CA GLY A 499 1.49 22.05 23.43
C GLY A 499 1.27 21.48 22.04
N GLY A 500 0.26 21.94 21.30
CA GLY A 500 -0.01 21.50 19.94
C GLY A 500 1.12 21.83 18.96
N VAL A 501 1.25 21.00 17.93
CA VAL A 501 2.16 21.24 16.80
C VAL A 501 1.35 21.63 15.57
N LEU A 502 1.49 22.88 15.13
CA LEU A 502 0.80 23.41 13.95
C LEU A 502 1.72 23.34 12.73
N VAL A 503 1.19 22.86 11.62
CA VAL A 503 1.87 22.80 10.33
C VAL A 503 1.06 23.61 9.31
N LEU A 504 1.71 24.60 8.70
CA LEU A 504 1.11 25.51 7.74
C LEU A 504 1.76 25.28 6.38
N LEU A 505 0.98 24.76 5.43
CA LEU A 505 1.43 24.44 4.08
C LEU A 505 0.62 25.27 3.07
N LEU A 506 1.07 26.48 2.76
CA LEU A 506 0.33 27.38 1.86
C LEU A 506 0.92 27.32 0.46
N ASN A 507 0.09 27.51 -0.57
CA ASN A 507 0.54 27.68 -1.95
C ASN A 507 0.82 29.17 -2.24
N ASP A 508 1.16 29.53 -3.48
CA ASP A 508 1.24 30.94 -3.89
C ASP A 508 -0.13 31.63 -3.98
N SER A 509 -0.11 32.97 -4.05
CA SER A 509 -1.31 33.82 -4.06
C SER A 509 -2.27 33.58 -5.23
N GLY A 510 -1.85 32.84 -6.25
CA GLY A 510 -2.70 32.44 -7.37
C GLY A 510 -3.62 31.24 -7.08
N ASN A 511 -3.31 30.48 -6.01
CA ASN A 511 -3.94 29.20 -5.71
C ASN A 511 -4.41 29.07 -4.24
N CYS A 512 -3.97 29.97 -3.37
CA CYS A 512 -4.24 29.92 -1.93
C CYS A 512 -4.79 31.25 -1.41
N GLU A 513 -5.74 31.20 -0.48
CA GLU A 513 -6.11 32.37 0.31
C GLU A 513 -5.01 32.67 1.33
N ILE A 514 -4.20 33.70 1.05
CA ILE A 514 -3.10 34.12 1.92
C ILE A 514 -3.51 35.29 2.83
N ALA A 515 -4.32 36.22 2.32
CA ALA A 515 -4.59 37.50 2.97
C ALA A 515 -5.29 37.35 4.32
N LYS A 516 -6.42 36.63 4.37
CA LYS A 516 -7.15 36.32 5.61
C LYS A 516 -6.45 35.22 6.39
N PHE A 517 -5.81 34.25 5.73
CA PHE A 517 -5.06 33.21 6.43
C PHE A 517 -3.92 33.76 7.29
N ASN A 518 -3.29 34.85 6.85
CA ASN A 518 -2.27 35.54 7.63
C ASN A 518 -2.75 36.06 9.00
N THR A 519 -4.06 36.09 9.26
CA THR A 519 -4.63 36.30 10.61
C THR A 519 -4.09 35.27 11.62
N LEU A 520 -3.95 34.01 11.22
CA LEU A 520 -3.41 32.94 12.06
C LEU A 520 -1.88 32.96 12.13
N SER A 521 -1.20 32.96 10.98
CA SER A 521 0.28 32.84 10.93
C SER A 521 0.97 33.99 11.69
N LYS A 522 0.41 35.22 11.62
CA LYS A 522 0.95 36.40 12.32
C LYS A 522 0.94 36.27 13.83
N LYS A 523 0.05 35.45 14.43
CA LYS A 523 0.08 35.15 15.88
C LYS A 523 1.41 34.53 16.32
N PHE A 524 2.11 33.88 15.40
CA PHE A 524 3.38 33.20 15.65
C PHE A 524 4.58 33.96 15.07
N GLY A 525 4.38 35.18 14.58
CA GLY A 525 5.41 35.99 13.95
C GLY A 525 5.77 35.55 12.54
N ILE A 526 4.88 34.85 11.83
CA ILE A 526 5.10 34.40 10.43
C ILE A 526 4.12 35.17 9.54
N THR A 527 4.57 35.66 8.40
CA THR A 527 3.69 36.22 7.35
C THR A 527 4.06 35.56 6.03
N PHE A 528 3.07 34.98 5.37
CA PHE A 528 3.18 34.50 3.99
C PHE A 528 3.04 35.70 3.05
N ASN A 529 3.99 35.87 2.14
CA ASN A 529 3.93 36.92 1.13
C ASN A 529 3.00 36.49 -0.01
N GLU A 530 2.36 37.45 -0.68
CA GLU A 530 1.51 37.18 -1.85
C GLU A 530 2.31 37.08 -3.15
N ASP A 531 3.56 36.62 -3.07
CA ASP A 531 4.45 36.39 -4.19
C ASP A 531 4.40 34.94 -4.70
N SER A 532 5.14 34.68 -5.77
CA SER A 532 5.19 33.39 -6.47
C SER A 532 6.62 33.19 -6.98
N ARG A 533 7.48 32.67 -6.11
CA ARG A 533 8.90 32.39 -6.37
C ARG A 533 9.06 30.98 -6.95
N ASN A 534 10.18 30.71 -7.63
CA ASN A 534 10.45 29.41 -8.28
C ASN A 534 9.38 28.98 -9.31
N ARG A 535 8.99 29.88 -10.22
CA ARG A 535 8.10 29.54 -11.34
C ARG A 535 8.84 28.64 -12.35
N VAL A 536 8.43 27.37 -12.41
CA VAL A 536 9.08 26.36 -13.24
C VAL A 536 8.48 26.31 -14.64
N GLN A 537 9.33 26.40 -15.65
CA GLN A 537 8.94 26.33 -17.05
C GLN A 537 9.09 24.91 -17.58
N GLY A 538 7.97 24.30 -17.99
CA GLY A 538 7.95 22.95 -18.55
C GLY A 538 8.57 21.93 -17.61
N LYS A 539 9.64 21.25 -18.07
CA LYS A 539 10.38 20.22 -17.28
C LYS A 539 11.72 20.74 -16.74
N ASN A 540 11.91 22.05 -16.61
CA ASN A 540 13.14 22.61 -16.07
C ASN A 540 13.16 22.53 -14.52
N PHE A 541 13.29 21.32 -13.99
CA PHE A 541 13.19 21.04 -12.55
C PHE A 541 14.20 21.83 -11.70
N GLU A 542 15.35 22.22 -12.26
CA GLU A 542 16.36 23.00 -11.55
C GLU A 542 15.86 24.39 -11.13
N GLN A 543 14.87 24.96 -11.81
CA GLN A 543 14.24 26.21 -11.39
C GLN A 543 13.46 26.10 -10.07
N GLY A 544 13.05 24.88 -9.69
CA GLY A 544 12.44 24.58 -8.40
C GLY A 544 13.39 23.92 -7.41
N ALA A 545 14.68 23.81 -7.73
CA ALA A 545 15.63 23.17 -6.84
C ALA A 545 16.00 24.06 -5.66
N ILE A 546 15.91 23.52 -4.45
CA ILE A 546 16.47 24.13 -3.25
C ILE A 546 17.45 23.17 -2.59
N LEU A 547 18.64 23.69 -2.30
CA LEU A 547 19.68 22.97 -1.57
C LEU A 547 19.46 23.11 -0.07
N ILE A 548 19.52 22.00 0.64
CA ILE A 548 19.39 21.94 2.09
C ILE A 548 20.79 21.77 2.70
N PRO A 549 21.25 22.72 3.55
CA PRO A 549 22.51 22.58 4.25
C PRO A 549 22.50 21.37 5.18
N LYS A 550 23.62 20.63 5.28
CA LYS A 550 23.77 19.49 6.20
C LYS A 550 23.51 19.84 7.68
N SER A 551 23.68 21.11 8.05
CA SER A 551 23.41 21.63 9.39
C SER A 551 21.93 21.91 9.66
N ASN A 552 21.03 21.68 8.70
CA ASN A 552 19.61 21.94 8.87
C ASN A 552 19.04 21.10 10.04
N PRO A 553 18.32 21.72 10.99
CA PRO A 553 17.86 21.02 12.20
C PRO A 553 16.70 20.03 11.94
N ILE A 554 15.99 20.17 10.82
CA ILE A 554 14.82 19.36 10.45
C ILE A 554 15.25 18.28 9.46
N PHE A 555 15.85 18.69 8.34
CA PHE A 555 16.13 17.83 7.19
C PHE A 555 17.56 17.28 7.23
N LYS A 556 17.76 16.22 8.01
CA LYS A 556 19.09 15.67 8.32
C LYS A 556 19.64 14.71 7.25
N THR A 557 18.76 14.14 6.42
CA THR A 557 19.11 13.12 5.42
C THR A 557 18.89 13.62 3.98
N THR A 558 18.62 14.92 3.84
CA THR A 558 18.22 15.57 2.59
C THR A 558 19.18 16.71 2.27
N SER A 559 19.66 16.76 1.03
CA SER A 559 20.52 17.81 0.48
C SER A 559 19.89 18.60 -0.66
N LYS A 560 18.91 18.04 -1.38
CA LYS A 560 18.26 18.70 -2.52
C LYS A 560 16.78 18.33 -2.60
N ILE A 561 15.92 19.33 -2.62
CA ILE A 561 14.47 19.18 -2.77
C ILE A 561 13.96 19.97 -3.97
N TYR A 562 12.79 19.58 -4.44
CA TYR A 562 12.03 20.32 -5.43
C TYR A 562 10.84 21.02 -4.75
N ILE A 563 10.70 22.30 -5.00
CA ILE A 563 9.59 23.14 -4.53
C ILE A 563 9.37 24.26 -5.56
N LYS A 564 8.13 24.49 -5.98
CA LYS A 564 7.81 25.44 -7.05
C LYS A 564 6.66 26.34 -6.63
N GLU A 565 6.55 27.50 -7.30
CA GLU A 565 5.42 28.43 -7.13
C GLU A 565 5.16 28.74 -5.66
N ILE A 566 6.21 29.23 -5.00
CA ILE A 566 6.22 29.35 -3.54
C ILE A 566 5.86 30.76 -3.08
N SER A 567 5.09 30.83 -2.01
CA SER A 567 4.98 32.03 -1.16
C SER A 567 6.22 32.14 -0.26
N THR A 568 6.97 33.23 -0.39
CA THR A 568 8.10 33.48 0.53
C THR A 568 7.59 33.97 1.89
N LEU A 569 8.43 33.85 2.93
CA LEU A 569 8.04 34.20 4.29
C LEU A 569 8.73 35.47 4.79
N GLN A 570 7.99 36.29 5.51
CA GLN A 570 8.55 37.27 6.44
C GLN A 570 8.36 36.80 7.88
N ILE A 571 9.36 37.06 8.73
CA ILE A 571 9.31 36.63 10.13
C ILE A 571 9.61 37.76 11.10
N THR A 572 8.97 37.67 12.26
CA THR A 572 9.28 38.42 13.47
C THR A 572 9.30 37.46 14.65
N LYS A 573 9.95 37.82 15.77
CA LYS A 573 9.98 36.95 16.94
C LYS A 573 8.54 36.64 17.39
N PRO A 574 8.23 35.38 17.76
CA PRO A 574 9.17 34.31 18.11
C PRO A 574 9.60 33.40 16.94
N ALA A 575 9.17 33.66 15.70
CA ALA A 575 9.56 32.85 14.55
C ALA A 575 11.06 32.98 14.21
N VAL A 576 11.61 31.92 13.65
CA VAL A 576 12.99 31.82 13.16
C VAL A 576 13.01 31.19 11.77
N ALA A 577 13.95 31.61 10.94
CA ALA A 577 14.18 31.00 9.63
C ALA A 577 14.93 29.67 9.81
N ASN A 578 14.42 28.59 9.20
CA ASN A 578 15.05 27.27 9.20
C ASN A 578 15.59 26.87 7.83
N LEU A 579 15.09 27.48 6.76
CA LEU A 579 15.66 27.37 5.42
C LEU A 579 15.52 28.70 4.70
N THR A 580 16.65 29.21 4.21
CA THR A 580 16.72 30.41 3.38
C THR A 580 17.36 30.06 2.06
N ASP A 581 16.88 30.66 0.97
CA ASP A 581 17.45 30.50 -0.36
C ASP A 581 17.50 31.85 -1.06
N GLN A 582 18.67 32.24 -1.54
CA GLN A 582 18.92 33.54 -2.20
C GLN A 582 18.42 34.78 -1.43
N GLY A 583 18.39 34.73 -0.10
CA GLY A 583 17.93 35.82 0.77
C GLY A 583 16.47 35.71 1.20
N ASP A 584 15.68 34.87 0.54
CA ASP A 584 14.27 34.63 0.89
C ASP A 584 14.15 33.54 1.94
N ILE A 585 13.18 33.68 2.84
CA ILE A 585 12.87 32.65 3.84
C ILE A 585 11.85 31.69 3.23
N ILE A 586 12.24 30.42 3.16
CA ILE A 586 11.45 29.35 2.53
C ILE A 586 10.69 28.56 3.59
N ILE A 587 11.36 28.26 4.71
CA ILE A 587 10.80 27.52 5.83
C ILE A 587 11.07 28.28 7.11
N ALA A 588 10.02 28.46 7.90
CA ALA A 588 10.10 29.06 9.22
C ALA A 588 9.53 28.11 10.28
N THR A 589 10.04 28.23 11.50
CA THR A 589 9.41 27.62 12.68
C THR A 589 9.25 28.64 13.78
N ALA A 590 8.34 28.38 14.72
CA ALA A 590 8.17 29.18 15.92
C ALA A 590 7.98 28.29 17.15
N LYS A 591 8.54 28.70 18.29
CA LYS A 591 8.18 28.17 19.61
C LYS A 591 7.20 29.12 20.26
N TYR A 592 6.02 28.61 20.60
CA TYR A 592 4.95 29.42 21.19
C TYR A 592 4.36 28.69 22.39
N GLY A 593 4.62 29.23 23.60
CA GLY A 593 4.31 28.52 24.84
C GLY A 593 4.97 27.14 24.88
N LYS A 594 4.17 26.10 25.02
CA LYS A 594 4.64 24.70 25.04
C LYS A 594 4.71 24.04 23.66
N GLY A 595 4.09 24.64 22.63
CA GLY A 595 3.94 24.06 21.30
C GLY A 595 4.94 24.57 20.27
N THR A 596 4.71 24.15 19.03
CA THR A 596 5.60 24.42 17.90
C THR A 596 4.79 24.73 16.64
N VAL A 597 5.30 25.62 15.81
CA VAL A 597 4.74 25.90 14.48
C VAL A 597 5.80 25.61 13.43
N PHE A 598 5.41 25.01 12.31
CA PHE A 598 6.18 24.85 11.08
C PHE A 598 5.41 25.49 9.93
N ALA A 599 6.09 26.25 9.09
CA ALA A 599 5.49 26.91 7.93
C ALA A 599 6.39 26.79 6.71
N VAL A 600 5.78 26.52 5.55
CA VAL A 600 6.40 26.56 4.23
C VAL A 600 5.37 27.02 3.21
N GLY A 601 5.80 27.82 2.24
CA GLY A 601 4.93 28.40 1.21
C GLY A 601 4.79 27.57 -0.06
N ASP A 602 4.84 26.24 0.04
CA ASP A 602 4.25 25.30 -0.95
C ASP A 602 4.09 23.92 -0.25
N PRO A 603 2.98 23.20 -0.42
CA PRO A 603 2.74 21.90 0.23
C PRO A 603 3.49 20.70 -0.37
N TRP A 604 4.74 20.85 -0.85
CA TRP A 604 5.53 19.86 -1.64
C TRP A 604 5.73 18.42 -1.08
N PHE A 605 5.12 18.08 0.06
CA PHE A 605 5.06 16.75 0.66
C PHE A 605 3.89 15.88 0.12
N TYR A 606 3.22 16.32 -0.94
CA TYR A 606 2.13 15.58 -1.59
C TYR A 606 2.63 14.56 -2.62
N ASN A 607 1.77 13.60 -2.97
CA ASN A 607 2.14 12.38 -3.69
C ASN A 607 2.96 12.68 -4.96
N GLU A 608 2.58 13.71 -5.72
CA GLU A 608 3.24 14.12 -6.96
C GLU A 608 4.76 14.26 -6.87
N TYR A 609 5.29 14.70 -5.72
CA TYR A 609 6.72 14.91 -5.53
C TYR A 609 7.41 13.86 -4.68
N ILE A 610 6.67 12.93 -4.06
CA ILE A 610 7.24 11.96 -3.12
C ILE A 610 7.03 10.50 -3.52
N ASP A 611 6.31 10.24 -4.60
CA ASP A 611 6.05 8.88 -5.10
C ASP A 611 7.04 8.42 -6.20
N GLY A 612 8.00 9.26 -6.55
CA GLY A 612 9.10 8.94 -7.47
C GLY A 612 8.73 8.93 -8.95
N ARG A 613 7.50 9.29 -9.33
CA ARG A 613 7.06 9.26 -10.74
C ARG A 613 7.41 10.53 -11.52
N LYS A 614 7.42 11.70 -10.86
CA LYS A 614 7.61 13.00 -11.52
C LYS A 614 9.04 13.52 -11.50
N LEU A 615 9.70 13.45 -10.34
CA LEU A 615 11.00 14.11 -10.13
C LEU A 615 12.16 13.28 -10.70
N PRO A 616 13.16 13.92 -11.34
CA PRO A 616 14.40 13.24 -11.74
C PRO A 616 15.19 12.69 -10.55
N ALA A 617 16.13 11.79 -10.84
CA ALA A 617 17.08 11.31 -9.84
C ALA A 617 17.88 12.49 -9.23
N GLY A 618 18.08 12.45 -7.91
CA GLY A 618 18.84 13.47 -7.16
C GLY A 618 17.96 14.40 -6.30
N TYR A 619 16.65 14.49 -6.59
CA TYR A 619 15.70 15.11 -5.67
C TYR A 619 15.31 14.13 -4.57
N GLN A 620 15.26 14.63 -3.34
CA GLN A 620 15.14 13.81 -2.13
C GLN A 620 13.87 14.16 -1.33
N ASN A 621 12.80 14.57 -2.00
CA ASN A 621 11.55 14.98 -1.37
C ASN A 621 10.94 13.88 -0.48
N TRP A 622 11.05 12.61 -0.88
CA TRP A 622 10.67 11.46 -0.02
C TRP A 622 11.44 11.44 1.31
N ASN A 623 12.78 11.55 1.27
CA ASN A 623 13.62 11.58 2.47
C ASN A 623 13.29 12.79 3.33
N ALA A 624 13.06 13.95 2.70
CA ALA A 624 12.74 15.17 3.40
C ALA A 624 11.37 15.11 4.09
N THR A 625 10.40 14.42 3.48
CA THR A 625 9.10 14.12 4.10
C THR A 625 9.27 13.23 5.32
N ASN A 626 10.12 12.20 5.24
CA ASN A 626 10.45 11.33 6.38
C ASN A 626 11.14 12.11 7.51
N ASP A 627 12.08 12.99 7.18
CA ASP A 627 12.76 13.86 8.14
C ASP A 627 11.76 14.80 8.84
N LEU A 628 10.89 15.47 8.07
CA LEU A 628 9.86 16.35 8.61
C LEU A 628 8.90 15.60 9.53
N VAL A 629 8.37 14.45 9.11
CA VAL A 629 7.46 13.64 9.93
C VAL A 629 8.12 13.25 11.26
N ASN A 630 9.37 12.77 11.22
CA ASN A 630 10.10 12.43 12.44
C ASN A 630 10.33 13.65 13.34
N TRP A 631 10.64 14.81 12.75
CA TRP A 631 10.80 16.05 13.49
C TRP A 631 9.47 16.47 14.13
N LEU A 632 8.36 16.52 13.39
CA LEU A 632 7.04 16.88 13.90
C LEU A 632 6.60 16.00 15.06
N ILE A 633 6.78 14.67 14.94
CA ILE A 633 6.50 13.73 16.02
C ILE A 633 7.33 14.06 17.27
N SER A 634 8.62 14.37 17.11
CA SER A 634 9.48 14.76 18.25
C SER A 634 9.11 16.10 18.89
N GLN A 635 8.39 16.97 18.17
CA GLN A 635 7.90 18.24 18.71
C GLN A 635 6.57 18.07 19.48
N SER A 636 5.83 17.00 19.21
CA SER A 636 4.55 16.73 19.84
C SER A 636 4.73 16.16 21.25
N LYS A 637 4.12 16.82 22.25
CA LYS A 637 4.18 16.38 23.66
C LYS A 637 3.17 15.30 23.97
#